data_AF-A0A2N2JB54-F1
#
_entry.id   AF-A0A2N2JB54-F1
#
_cell.length_a   1.000
_cell.length_b   1.000
_cell.length_c   1.000
_cell.angle_alpha   90.00
_cell.angle_beta   90.00
_cell.angle_gamma   90.00
#
_symmetry.space_group_name_H-M   'P 1'
#
loop_
_entity.id
_entity.type
_entity.pdbx_description
1 polymer ?
#
loop_
_entity_poly.entity_id
_entity_poly.type
_entity_poly.pdbx_seq_one_letter_code
_entity_poly.pdbx_strand_id
1 'polypeptide(L)'
;MDASLAYRLLRVAALASLAALATACPSDATTPSDAVDAADTVEPEDTANGDAFDTADGADTAPSDTTPRDTAQDTAQVDTSGPWEWPWPAAAVNIPADPSWKPSVGYPEDPFLSPVISGGSNESRWIKFAVLTGDPTRVVFQDSQAYPLHFPFAEERLPPFYDLTPEQFDAVTLYNDGKQALLGAVLYPPRGAAREAAVQLAARDPLDPRVVDAVMDLVAAALVPSDDGGAPALLYFPSYEQTPSVREQAAWYAALGVQVGDAARWAGGDICYTRGWAIGRLVHVPGPDIEAAWASGALTPSDLLLTDGVPAEVPHVAGVVSLTPSTPNSHVAILAETLGVPFVHLAVAATAARAQALTGHLVALRAASTYTDAYGTCTVTLVDLDGRLDAATQAELLALKAPAPLDYAHKTHAGAISASVDGLTPADVAHYGGKASHFGLLRRAIPDNSPAPAVALSFDLWDAFLDQQLAGGQTLRAAIAARLAAHTWPPDIGAMKADLQAIRAMITDDAAFSATQQSAILAALSPFTETTRKVRFRSSTNLEDTETFVGAGLYDSYSGCLADDLDADAAGPSACDPSDAKERGVFRALKKVYASFYNDNATLERLRHLVDEATVGMAVLAHYSFPDAIELANGVATMSKSGSPTRHFELVTQAGAVSVTNPDGAAQPEVVTGDAFSFGTYFYLQQGSSLLPLGQYVLAWDDEYRALTDLFDAVATAWTALPGASAQYLLDFEYKQVAPGGDLVVKQVRPLPRPDTTASFTTYLLPSDAPLTLCTYQGEQGTGLGNHRGKVRLALTTNGTWLDAAGTATSFYAASTAELLDLGGAGTVTLSGVPGTWSGAVHKVDDDNIMNSWSDGAGALQRTWSLTATVERSVGPNRSPLKVLGDFYMTTQIVYATPQVDNTWEGWGTTDTDWIVLGACPADAPVDGELLQHREGTVGGVTVAVDFAWPAATSGEVAGYTAPLARWVETRITGLTAEPIVLHGYWSQTYHPFHHNFSEEFVFEPAREPGLPAALRAELLQKDVALVYFQPDYDGVDIRLIGLSGAVRTP
;
A
#
# COMPACT_ATOMS: atom_id res chain seq x y z
N MET A 1 25.89 -13.88 -34.24
CA MET A 1 24.78 -14.73 -34.74
C MET A 1 23.52 -13.86 -34.72
N ASP A 2 22.60 -14.06 -35.66
CA ASP A 2 21.58 -13.07 -36.01
C ASP A 2 20.24 -13.32 -35.30
N ALA A 3 19.77 -12.35 -34.51
CA ALA A 3 18.54 -12.44 -33.71
C ALA A 3 17.26 -12.17 -34.53
N SER A 4 17.37 -11.67 -35.76
CA SER A 4 16.23 -11.26 -36.61
C SER A 4 15.29 -12.42 -37.01
N LEU A 5 15.80 -13.66 -37.03
CA LEU A 5 15.09 -14.80 -37.60
C LEU A 5 14.02 -15.41 -36.66
N ALA A 6 14.20 -15.33 -35.35
CA ALA A 6 13.29 -15.94 -34.37
C ALA A 6 11.92 -15.25 -34.32
N TYR A 7 11.89 -13.92 -34.45
CA TYR A 7 10.69 -13.10 -34.27
C TYR A 7 9.64 -13.28 -35.37
N ARG A 8 10.05 -13.74 -36.57
CA ARG A 8 9.14 -13.90 -37.72
C ARG A 8 8.39 -15.24 -37.75
N LEU A 9 8.82 -16.25 -37.00
CA LEU A 9 8.17 -17.57 -36.96
C LEU A 9 7.00 -17.65 -35.97
N LEU A 10 6.98 -16.82 -34.93
CA LEU A 10 5.91 -16.78 -33.92
C LEU A 10 4.60 -16.13 -34.41
N ARG A 11 4.64 -15.23 -35.39
CA ARG A 11 3.43 -14.52 -35.88
C ARG A 11 2.52 -15.32 -36.83
N VAL A 12 2.96 -16.47 -37.34
CA VAL A 12 2.20 -17.24 -38.35
C VAL A 12 1.34 -18.35 -37.74
N ALA A 13 1.60 -18.75 -36.49
CA ALA A 13 0.85 -19.81 -35.80
C ALA A 13 -0.46 -19.33 -35.15
N ALA A 14 -0.63 -18.02 -34.90
CA ALA A 14 -1.74 -17.46 -34.11
C ALA A 14 -3.02 -17.12 -34.92
N LEU A 15 -3.05 -17.39 -36.23
CA LEU A 15 -4.08 -16.87 -37.16
C LEU A 15 -5.02 -17.93 -37.76
N ALA A 16 -5.06 -19.14 -37.21
CA ALA A 16 -5.68 -20.30 -37.87
C ALA A 16 -6.74 -21.08 -37.05
N SER A 17 -7.38 -20.47 -36.04
CA SER A 17 -8.36 -21.18 -35.19
C SER A 17 -9.57 -20.35 -34.71
N LEU A 18 -10.07 -19.44 -35.56
CA LEU A 18 -11.25 -18.61 -35.29
C LEU A 18 -12.17 -18.51 -36.54
N ALA A 19 -12.84 -19.62 -36.90
CA ALA A 19 -13.88 -19.65 -37.95
C ALA A 19 -14.76 -20.94 -37.96
N ALA A 20 -15.65 -21.11 -36.98
CA ALA A 20 -16.83 -22.01 -36.97
C ALA A 20 -17.56 -21.80 -35.62
N LEU A 21 -18.89 -21.75 -35.46
CA LEU A 21 -20.07 -21.97 -36.32
C LEU A 21 -21.22 -21.06 -35.81
N ALA A 22 -22.38 -21.02 -36.48
CA ALA A 22 -23.37 -19.95 -36.30
C ALA A 22 -24.82 -20.39 -35.92
N THR A 23 -25.60 -19.42 -35.41
CA THR A 23 -27.08 -19.26 -35.47
C THR A 23 -28.04 -20.22 -34.73
N ALA A 24 -28.91 -19.66 -33.86
CA ALA A 24 -30.40 -19.72 -33.94
C ALA A 24 -31.10 -18.80 -32.88
N CYS A 25 -32.37 -18.43 -33.11
CA CYS A 25 -33.28 -17.56 -32.32
C CYS A 25 -34.72 -18.20 -32.39
N PRO A 26 -35.88 -17.66 -31.88
CA PRO A 26 -36.17 -16.43 -31.10
C PRO A 26 -37.32 -16.54 -30.00
N SER A 27 -37.84 -15.37 -29.52
CA SER A 27 -39.23 -15.07 -29.04
C SER A 27 -39.71 -15.62 -27.66
N ASP A 28 -40.61 -14.99 -26.87
CA ASP A 28 -41.41 -13.74 -27.00
C ASP A 28 -42.02 -13.28 -25.63
N ALA A 29 -42.41 -11.99 -25.49
CA ALA A 29 -43.52 -11.40 -24.66
C ALA A 29 -43.59 -11.66 -23.10
N THR A 30 -44.15 -10.83 -22.19
CA THR A 30 -44.89 -9.53 -22.19
C THR A 30 -44.92 -8.91 -20.77
N THR A 31 -45.18 -7.60 -20.63
CA THR A 31 -45.43 -6.80 -19.39
C THR A 31 -46.96 -6.74 -19.04
N PRO A 32 -47.55 -5.89 -18.13
CA PRO A 32 -47.04 -4.85 -17.19
C PRO A 32 -47.76 -4.76 -15.79
N SER A 33 -47.61 -3.62 -15.08
CA SER A 33 -48.50 -3.00 -14.03
C SER A 33 -48.59 -3.68 -12.63
N ASP A 34 -49.03 -3.08 -11.51
CA ASP A 34 -49.12 -1.70 -10.91
C ASP A 34 -49.70 -1.86 -9.46
N ALA A 35 -49.61 -0.97 -8.45
CA ALA A 35 -48.69 0.11 -8.03
C ALA A 35 -49.18 0.75 -6.67
N VAL A 36 -48.45 1.74 -6.13
CA VAL A 36 -48.86 2.84 -5.18
C VAL A 36 -49.06 2.59 -3.64
N ASP A 37 -48.32 3.37 -2.81
CA ASP A 37 -48.65 4.06 -1.53
C ASP A 37 -49.09 3.34 -0.21
N ALA A 38 -48.91 3.88 1.03
CA ALA A 38 -48.04 4.96 1.59
C ALA A 38 -48.18 5.14 3.16
N ALA A 39 -47.26 5.94 3.73
CA ALA A 39 -47.29 6.91 4.87
C ALA A 39 -47.53 6.58 6.39
N ASP A 40 -46.53 6.99 7.21
CA ASP A 40 -46.42 7.22 8.69
C ASP A 40 -45.94 6.08 9.63
N THR A 41 -44.70 6.10 10.20
CA THR A 41 -44.04 6.96 11.27
C THR A 41 -44.43 6.55 12.73
N VAL A 42 -43.63 6.64 13.82
CA VAL A 42 -42.55 7.56 14.32
C VAL A 42 -41.59 6.84 15.35
N GLU A 43 -40.33 7.30 15.44
CA GLU A 43 -39.21 7.10 16.43
C GLU A 43 -39.50 7.34 17.95
N PRO A 44 -38.57 7.14 18.94
CA PRO A 44 -37.07 7.06 18.88
C PRO A 44 -36.37 5.91 19.65
N GLU A 45 -35.33 5.28 19.09
CA GLU A 45 -33.87 5.56 19.17
C GLU A 45 -33.16 5.22 20.50
N ASP A 46 -32.24 4.25 20.42
CA ASP A 46 -31.09 4.05 21.32
C ASP A 46 -29.86 3.66 20.43
N THR A 47 -28.68 4.22 20.71
CA THR A 47 -27.51 4.16 19.79
C THR A 47 -26.50 3.04 20.12
N ALA A 48 -25.96 2.35 19.11
CA ALA A 48 -24.80 1.48 19.26
C ALA A 48 -23.93 1.38 18.00
N ASN A 49 -22.61 1.52 18.16
CA ASN A 49 -21.60 1.25 17.13
C ASN A 49 -21.38 -0.28 16.98
N GLY A 50 -20.78 -0.68 15.85
CA GLY A 50 -20.62 -2.08 15.44
C GLY A 50 -19.53 -2.87 16.17
N ASP A 51 -19.59 -4.20 16.00
CA ASP A 51 -18.60 -5.21 16.40
C ASP A 51 -18.07 -5.19 17.85
N ALA A 52 -19.01 -5.27 18.80
CA ALA A 52 -18.73 -5.85 20.12
C ALA A 52 -19.40 -7.24 20.24
N PHE A 53 -18.58 -8.30 20.38
CA PHE A 53 -19.04 -9.59 20.91
C PHE A 53 -19.17 -9.52 22.44
N ASP A 54 -19.99 -10.39 23.02
CA ASP A 54 -20.40 -10.42 24.45
C ASP A 54 -19.27 -10.07 25.44
N THR A 55 -19.17 -8.80 25.84
CA THR A 55 -18.53 -8.40 27.09
C THR A 55 -19.59 -8.46 28.19
N ALA A 56 -19.26 -9.13 29.30
CA ALA A 56 -20.18 -9.28 30.43
C ALA A 56 -20.41 -7.92 31.12
N ASP A 57 -21.66 -7.46 31.17
CA ASP A 57 -22.09 -6.21 31.83
C ASP A 57 -21.82 -6.25 33.35
N GLY A 58 -20.63 -5.81 33.75
CA GLY A 58 -20.12 -5.85 35.12
C GLY A 58 -20.36 -4.57 35.93
N ALA A 59 -21.55 -4.46 36.54
CA ALA A 59 -21.86 -3.65 37.73
C ALA A 59 -21.58 -2.13 37.72
N ASP A 60 -22.67 -1.38 37.56
CA ASP A 60 -22.84 0.02 37.94
C ASP A 60 -22.39 0.31 39.40
N THR A 61 -21.29 1.05 39.60
CA THR A 61 -21.05 1.82 40.84
C THR A 61 -20.26 3.10 40.56
N ALA A 62 -20.97 4.21 40.35
CA ALA A 62 -20.35 5.54 40.33
C ALA A 62 -19.98 6.03 41.74
N PRO A 63 -18.79 6.62 41.93
CA PRO A 63 -18.56 7.66 42.92
C PRO A 63 -18.49 9.02 42.21
N SER A 64 -19.51 9.84 42.41
CA SER A 64 -19.44 11.25 42.03
C SER A 64 -18.53 12.04 42.98
N ASP A 65 -17.90 13.07 42.41
CA ASP A 65 -17.20 14.21 43.04
C ASP A 65 -15.67 14.24 42.92
N THR A 66 -15.20 14.88 41.84
CA THR A 66 -14.20 15.95 41.97
C THR A 66 -14.45 17.06 40.94
N THR A 67 -14.47 18.29 41.41
CA THR A 67 -14.52 19.52 40.60
C THR A 67 -13.24 19.71 39.76
N PRO A 68 -13.32 20.43 38.63
CA PRO A 68 -12.17 20.60 37.73
C PRO A 68 -11.08 21.44 38.40
N ARG A 69 -9.85 20.92 38.44
CA ARG A 69 -8.66 21.72 38.74
C ARG A 69 -8.14 22.38 37.47
N ASP A 70 -8.31 23.68 37.44
CA ASP A 70 -7.53 24.59 36.59
C ASP A 70 -6.03 24.48 36.94
N THR A 71 -5.20 24.06 35.98
CA THR A 71 -3.75 24.27 35.99
C THR A 71 -3.23 24.52 34.57
N ALA A 72 -3.44 25.74 34.07
CA ALA A 72 -2.54 26.32 33.08
C ALA A 72 -1.26 26.86 33.76
N GLN A 73 -0.24 26.02 33.92
CA GLN A 73 1.16 26.27 34.33
C GLN A 73 1.83 24.90 34.54
N ASP A 74 3.09 24.63 34.23
CA ASP A 74 4.23 25.46 33.80
C ASP A 74 5.19 24.57 32.97
N THR A 75 6.03 25.12 32.09
CA THR A 75 7.10 24.34 31.45
C THR A 75 8.23 24.11 32.45
N ALA A 76 8.01 23.19 33.40
CA ALA A 76 8.97 22.85 34.42
C ALA A 76 10.26 22.32 33.78
N GLN A 77 11.42 22.80 34.27
CA GLN A 77 12.68 22.10 34.02
C GLN A 77 12.54 20.70 34.63
N VAL A 78 12.65 19.66 33.79
CA VAL A 78 12.61 18.27 34.25
C VAL A 78 13.82 18.04 35.15
N ASP A 79 13.56 17.79 36.44
CA ASP A 79 14.62 17.55 37.43
C ASP A 79 15.19 16.15 37.27
N THR A 80 16.30 16.06 36.53
CA THR A 80 17.08 14.82 36.36
C THR A 80 17.98 14.50 37.55
N SER A 81 17.99 15.30 38.62
CA SER A 81 18.94 15.19 39.73
C SER A 81 18.45 14.41 40.96
N GLY A 82 17.18 13.99 40.97
CA GLY A 82 16.63 13.11 42.01
C GLY A 82 17.32 11.74 42.02
N PRO A 83 17.54 11.11 43.20
CA PRO A 83 18.12 9.77 43.27
C PRO A 83 17.21 8.77 42.54
N TRP A 84 17.76 8.12 41.52
CA TRP A 84 17.09 7.05 40.78
C TRP A 84 17.41 5.70 41.43
N GLU A 85 16.37 4.90 41.62
CA GLU A 85 16.47 3.50 42.03
C GLU A 85 15.73 2.64 41.00
N TRP A 86 16.27 1.47 40.69
CA TRP A 86 15.64 0.50 39.79
C TRP A 86 14.28 0.06 40.38
N PRO A 87 13.16 0.15 39.63
CA PRO A 87 11.83 0.06 40.23
C PRO A 87 11.40 -1.37 40.63
N TRP A 88 12.17 -2.39 40.25
CA TRP A 88 11.88 -3.80 40.55
C TRP A 88 12.93 -4.41 41.51
N PRO A 89 12.57 -5.42 42.33
CA PRO A 89 13.49 -5.98 43.32
C PRO A 89 14.65 -6.75 42.67
N ALA A 90 15.89 -6.39 43.00
CA ALA A 90 17.08 -7.11 42.55
C ALA A 90 17.23 -8.47 43.25
N ALA A 91 17.39 -9.54 42.47
CA ALA A 91 17.66 -10.91 42.87
C ALA A 91 18.49 -11.62 41.77
N ALA A 92 19.72 -12.00 42.09
CA ALA A 92 20.65 -12.58 41.11
C ALA A 92 20.16 -13.94 40.58
N VAL A 93 19.98 -14.05 39.26
CA VAL A 93 19.51 -15.27 38.58
C VAL A 93 20.68 -15.99 37.90
N ASN A 94 20.87 -17.27 38.21
CA ASN A 94 21.89 -18.09 37.54
C ASN A 94 21.31 -18.77 36.29
N ILE A 95 21.53 -18.18 35.12
CA ILE A 95 21.16 -18.73 33.81
C ILE A 95 22.21 -19.78 33.40
N PRO A 96 21.84 -21.05 33.15
CA PRO A 96 22.77 -22.07 32.65
C PRO A 96 23.33 -21.71 31.28
N ALA A 97 24.63 -21.90 31.06
CA ALA A 97 25.26 -21.65 29.77
C ALA A 97 24.79 -22.66 28.71
N ASP A 98 24.38 -22.18 27.55
CA ASP A 98 23.86 -22.97 26.43
C ASP A 98 24.18 -22.28 25.09
N PRO A 99 24.39 -22.99 23.97
CA PRO A 99 24.65 -22.37 22.67
C PRO A 99 23.55 -21.44 22.14
N SER A 100 22.30 -21.60 22.62
CA SER A 100 21.14 -20.80 22.21
C SER A 100 21.11 -19.37 22.77
N TRP A 101 22.02 -18.99 23.67
CA TRP A 101 22.13 -17.61 24.16
C TRP A 101 23.56 -17.16 24.42
N LYS A 102 23.77 -15.85 24.48
CA LYS A 102 25.05 -15.24 24.86
C LYS A 102 24.88 -13.82 25.42
N PRO A 103 25.86 -13.31 26.19
CA PRO A 103 25.78 -11.98 26.80
C PRO A 103 26.17 -10.82 25.86
N SER A 104 26.62 -11.09 24.63
CA SER A 104 27.11 -10.07 23.69
C SER A 104 27.02 -10.53 22.23
N VAL A 105 26.69 -9.63 21.31
CA VAL A 105 26.45 -9.91 19.88
C VAL A 105 27.33 -9.07 18.96
N GLY A 106 27.64 -9.58 17.77
CA GLY A 106 28.42 -8.89 16.74
C GLY A 106 27.62 -7.84 15.95
N TYR A 107 28.28 -6.80 15.47
CA TYR A 107 27.72 -5.81 14.53
C TYR A 107 28.69 -5.53 13.37
N PRO A 108 28.24 -5.53 12.09
CA PRO A 108 26.84 -5.54 11.63
C PRO A 108 26.23 -6.93 11.34
N GLU A 109 26.97 -8.01 11.54
CA GLU A 109 26.50 -9.38 11.31
C GLU A 109 26.82 -10.27 12.51
N ASP A 110 25.89 -11.16 12.86
CA ASP A 110 26.02 -12.14 13.94
C ASP A 110 25.19 -13.41 13.62
N PRO A 111 25.65 -14.63 13.97
CA PRO A 111 24.88 -15.86 13.77
C PRO A 111 23.47 -15.88 14.39
N PHE A 112 23.22 -15.11 15.44
CA PHE A 112 21.91 -15.03 16.11
C PHE A 112 20.91 -14.10 15.41
N LEU A 113 21.30 -13.39 14.34
CA LEU A 113 20.37 -12.57 13.56
C LEU A 113 19.25 -13.41 12.96
N SER A 114 18.02 -12.89 13.04
CA SER A 114 16.80 -13.46 12.45
C SER A 114 17.02 -13.91 10.99
N PRO A 115 16.32 -14.96 10.53
CA PRO A 115 16.38 -15.37 9.13
C PRO A 115 15.93 -14.23 8.20
N VAL A 116 16.43 -14.24 6.97
CA VAL A 116 15.98 -13.33 5.91
C VAL A 116 14.60 -13.80 5.44
N ILE A 117 13.60 -12.91 5.44
CA ILE A 117 12.19 -13.28 5.27
C ILE A 117 11.80 -13.26 3.79
N SER A 118 12.21 -12.24 3.04
CA SER A 118 12.08 -12.20 1.58
C SER A 118 13.45 -12.30 0.91
N GLY A 119 13.56 -12.92 -0.27
CA GLY A 119 14.84 -13.16 -0.98
C GLY A 119 15.64 -11.93 -1.45
N GLY A 120 15.36 -10.73 -0.93
CA GLY A 120 16.12 -9.50 -1.15
C GLY A 120 17.20 -9.27 -0.08
N SER A 121 18.08 -8.29 -0.31
CA SER A 121 19.20 -7.96 0.60
C SER A 121 19.04 -6.61 1.34
N ASN A 122 17.85 -6.00 1.25
CA ASN A 122 17.52 -4.66 1.74
C ASN A 122 16.54 -4.67 2.95
N GLU A 123 16.47 -5.75 3.72
CA GLU A 123 15.58 -5.85 4.91
C GLU A 123 16.35 -5.62 6.22
N SER A 124 15.66 -5.04 7.21
CA SER A 124 16.17 -4.95 8.59
C SER A 124 16.13 -6.33 9.25
N ARG A 125 17.23 -6.73 9.90
CA ARG A 125 17.32 -7.98 10.68
C ARG A 125 17.39 -7.67 12.17
N TRP A 126 17.21 -8.66 13.04
CA TRP A 126 17.23 -8.41 14.48
C TRP A 126 17.78 -9.55 15.32
N ILE A 127 18.18 -9.23 16.55
CA ILE A 127 18.48 -10.19 17.61
C ILE A 127 17.61 -9.85 18.81
N LYS A 128 16.77 -10.79 19.24
CA LYS A 128 15.97 -10.63 20.45
C LYS A 128 16.84 -10.73 21.71
N PHE A 129 16.41 -10.03 22.76
CA PHE A 129 17.03 -10.11 24.06
C PHE A 129 16.04 -9.98 25.22
N ALA A 130 16.47 -10.44 26.40
CA ALA A 130 15.83 -10.18 27.67
C ALA A 130 16.83 -9.55 28.67
N VAL A 131 16.34 -8.64 29.51
CA VAL A 131 17.02 -8.18 30.73
C VAL A 131 16.14 -8.57 31.91
N LEU A 132 16.60 -9.50 32.75
CA LEU A 132 15.86 -9.91 33.93
C LEU A 132 15.80 -8.76 34.94
N THR A 133 14.63 -8.37 35.42
CA THR A 133 14.51 -7.22 36.34
C THR A 133 15.18 -7.48 37.69
N GLY A 134 15.32 -8.75 38.08
CA GLY A 134 16.13 -9.18 39.22
C GLY A 134 17.65 -9.06 39.00
N ASP A 135 18.12 -9.05 37.76
CA ASP A 135 19.55 -8.94 37.42
C ASP A 135 19.78 -7.94 36.27
N PRO A 136 19.56 -6.63 36.52
CA PRO A 136 19.66 -5.58 35.52
C PRO A 136 21.11 -5.17 35.23
N THR A 137 22.06 -6.11 35.27
CA THR A 137 23.48 -5.86 35.00
C THR A 137 23.98 -6.55 33.73
N ARG A 138 23.12 -7.26 33.01
CA ARG A 138 23.47 -7.99 31.78
C ARG A 138 22.27 -8.18 30.86
N VAL A 139 22.56 -8.20 29.56
CA VAL A 139 21.62 -8.57 28.51
C VAL A 139 21.77 -10.06 28.20
N VAL A 140 20.67 -10.74 27.90
CA VAL A 140 20.65 -12.12 27.41
C VAL A 140 20.15 -12.09 25.97
N PHE A 141 21.07 -12.17 25.00
CA PHE A 141 20.71 -12.30 23.60
C PHE A 141 20.43 -13.77 23.28
N GLN A 142 19.34 -14.02 22.58
CA GLN A 142 18.94 -15.34 22.12
C GLN A 142 19.25 -15.54 20.64
N ASP A 143 19.54 -16.79 20.27
CA ASP A 143 19.61 -17.20 18.87
C ASP A 143 18.24 -17.00 18.22
N SER A 144 18.11 -15.94 17.41
CA SER A 144 16.83 -15.55 16.79
C SER A 144 16.52 -16.34 15.51
N GLN A 145 17.34 -17.34 15.17
CA GLN A 145 17.03 -18.37 14.16
C GLN A 145 16.47 -19.63 14.84
N ALA A 146 17.10 -20.09 15.93
CA ALA A 146 16.64 -21.25 16.69
C ALA A 146 15.39 -20.96 17.55
N TYR A 147 15.35 -19.77 18.16
CA TYR A 147 14.21 -19.26 18.90
C TYR A 147 13.88 -17.88 18.33
N PRO A 148 12.91 -17.75 17.42
CA PRO A 148 12.53 -16.43 16.93
C PRO A 148 11.80 -15.57 18.01
N LEU A 149 11.82 -16.00 19.28
CA LEU A 149 10.95 -15.55 20.37
C LEU A 149 11.53 -15.46 21.76
N HIS A 150 11.05 -14.47 22.51
CA HIS A 150 11.19 -14.42 23.95
C HIS A 150 10.55 -15.60 24.70
N PHE A 151 9.30 -16.02 24.43
CA PHE A 151 8.61 -17.00 25.30
C PHE A 151 9.23 -18.42 25.32
N PRO A 152 9.32 -19.21 24.23
CA PRO A 152 9.94 -20.53 24.28
C PRO A 152 11.44 -20.49 24.61
N PHE A 153 12.11 -19.39 24.29
CA PHE A 153 13.47 -19.14 24.77
C PHE A 153 13.49 -19.01 26.30
N ALA A 154 12.58 -18.22 26.87
CA ALA A 154 12.47 -18.01 28.29
C ALA A 154 12.07 -19.29 29.04
N GLU A 155 11.04 -19.98 28.56
CA GLU A 155 10.55 -21.26 29.09
C GLU A 155 11.66 -22.33 29.14
N GLU A 156 12.52 -22.42 28.12
CA GLU A 156 13.59 -23.42 28.10
C GLU A 156 14.89 -22.95 28.78
N ARG A 157 15.22 -21.65 28.73
CA ARG A 157 16.57 -21.14 29.06
C ARG A 157 16.63 -20.20 30.25
N LEU A 158 15.55 -19.53 30.64
CA LEU A 158 15.53 -18.53 31.71
C LEU A 158 14.79 -19.07 32.95
N PRO A 159 15.50 -19.43 34.05
CA PRO A 159 14.90 -20.08 35.22
C PRO A 159 13.66 -19.44 35.86
N PRO A 160 13.44 -18.11 35.84
CA PRO A 160 12.20 -17.51 36.36
C PRO A 160 10.93 -17.86 35.56
N PHE A 161 11.08 -18.35 34.32
CA PHE A 161 9.99 -18.54 33.37
C PHE A 161 9.74 -20.02 33.01
N TYR A 162 10.44 -20.94 33.69
CA TYR A 162 10.20 -22.38 33.54
C TYR A 162 8.77 -22.75 33.97
N ASP A 163 8.13 -23.64 33.20
CA ASP A 163 6.76 -24.13 33.41
C ASP A 163 5.65 -23.05 33.38
N LEU A 164 5.93 -21.82 32.90
CA LEU A 164 4.90 -20.78 32.70
C LEU A 164 4.14 -20.98 31.38
N THR A 165 2.87 -20.60 31.37
CA THR A 165 2.12 -20.43 30.10
C THR A 165 2.45 -19.10 29.42
N PRO A 166 2.18 -18.92 28.11
CA PRO A 166 2.39 -17.64 27.42
C PRO A 166 1.69 -16.46 28.13
N GLU A 167 0.46 -16.64 28.61
CA GLU A 167 -0.31 -15.59 29.28
C GLU A 167 0.32 -15.21 30.63
N GLN A 168 0.88 -16.18 31.34
CA GLN A 168 1.60 -15.95 32.59
C GLN A 168 2.93 -15.23 32.35
N PHE A 169 3.62 -15.56 31.26
CA PHE A 169 4.85 -14.89 30.83
C PHE A 169 4.59 -13.43 30.41
N ASP A 170 3.55 -13.19 29.60
CA ASP A 170 3.17 -11.84 29.17
C ASP A 170 2.75 -10.96 30.36
N ALA A 171 1.99 -11.52 31.30
CA ALA A 171 1.59 -10.83 32.53
C ALA A 171 2.80 -10.33 33.34
N VAL A 172 3.93 -11.05 33.33
CA VAL A 172 5.15 -10.68 34.08
C VAL A 172 6.25 -10.05 33.21
N THR A 173 5.99 -9.74 31.94
CA THR A 173 7.00 -9.12 31.05
C THR A 173 6.49 -7.88 30.31
N LEU A 174 5.21 -7.85 29.89
CA LEU A 174 4.66 -6.74 29.12
C LEU A 174 4.10 -5.61 30.02
N TYR A 175 3.55 -5.93 31.19
CA TYR A 175 3.02 -4.96 32.15
C TYR A 175 4.06 -4.55 33.21
N ASN A 176 3.92 -3.38 33.81
CA ASN A 176 4.86 -2.84 34.80
C ASN A 176 4.70 -3.45 36.20
N ASP A 177 3.47 -3.78 36.59
CA ASP A 177 3.23 -4.51 37.85
C ASP A 177 3.79 -5.93 37.76
N GLY A 178 4.44 -6.39 38.84
CA GLY A 178 5.06 -7.71 38.89
C GLY A 178 6.17 -8.01 37.86
N LYS A 179 6.65 -7.04 37.07
CA LYS A 179 7.57 -7.30 35.93
C LYS A 179 8.87 -8.02 36.35
N GLN A 180 9.13 -9.17 35.73
CA GLN A 180 10.28 -10.06 35.96
C GLN A 180 11.35 -9.98 34.86
N ALA A 181 11.00 -9.53 33.65
CA ALA A 181 11.98 -9.18 32.61
C ALA A 181 11.48 -8.03 31.73
N LEU A 182 12.44 -7.25 31.22
CA LEU A 182 12.24 -6.36 30.07
C LEU A 182 12.63 -7.12 28.81
N LEU A 183 11.73 -7.14 27.84
CA LEU A 183 11.93 -7.80 26.56
C LEU A 183 12.22 -6.76 25.48
N GLY A 184 13.14 -7.08 24.57
CA GLY A 184 13.44 -6.20 23.45
C GLY A 184 14.11 -6.91 22.29
N ALA A 185 14.44 -6.13 21.26
CA ALA A 185 15.25 -6.56 20.13
C ALA A 185 16.23 -5.46 19.75
N VAL A 186 17.44 -5.87 19.33
CA VAL A 186 18.34 -5.00 18.59
C VAL A 186 18.06 -5.18 17.12
N LEU A 187 17.65 -4.08 16.48
CA LEU A 187 17.38 -3.97 15.06
C LEU A 187 18.65 -3.51 14.33
N TYR A 188 18.93 -4.17 13.22
CA TYR A 188 20.04 -3.92 12.32
C TYR A 188 19.45 -3.39 11.01
N PRO A 189 19.92 -2.26 10.49
CA PRO A 189 19.31 -1.64 9.32
C PRO A 189 19.59 -2.41 8.02
N PRO A 190 18.89 -2.09 6.92
CA PRO A 190 19.21 -2.60 5.58
C PRO A 190 20.68 -2.35 5.20
N ARG A 191 21.24 -3.22 4.36
CA ARG A 191 22.63 -3.07 3.88
C ARG A 191 22.80 -1.76 3.13
N GLY A 192 23.73 -0.93 3.58
CA GLY A 192 24.04 0.38 3.00
C GLY A 192 23.50 1.59 3.77
N ALA A 193 22.70 1.37 4.83
CA ALA A 193 22.32 2.43 5.75
C ALA A 193 23.51 3.01 6.54
N ALA A 194 23.28 4.12 7.25
CA ALA A 194 24.24 4.67 8.21
C ALA A 194 24.64 3.63 9.28
N ARG A 195 25.81 3.80 9.90
CA ARG A 195 26.39 2.88 10.90
C ARG A 195 25.65 2.95 12.24
N GLU A 196 24.41 2.46 12.22
CA GLU A 196 23.43 2.57 13.27
C GLU A 196 22.89 1.17 13.65
N ALA A 197 22.38 1.08 14.86
CA ALA A 197 21.49 0.01 15.32
C ALA A 197 20.37 0.67 16.11
N ALA A 198 19.22 0.01 16.24
CA ALA A 198 18.15 0.49 17.11
C ALA A 198 17.76 -0.56 18.14
N VAL A 199 17.27 -0.11 19.28
CA VAL A 199 16.64 -0.95 20.30
C VAL A 199 15.15 -0.66 20.28
N GLN A 200 14.36 -1.73 20.21
CA GLN A 200 12.94 -1.67 20.50
C GLN A 200 12.66 -2.46 21.78
N LEU A 201 11.84 -1.90 22.66
CA LEU A 201 11.42 -2.51 23.92
C LEU A 201 9.92 -2.83 23.85
N ALA A 202 9.55 -4.02 24.32
CA ALA A 202 8.16 -4.46 24.37
C ALA A 202 7.58 -4.23 25.77
N ALA A 203 6.60 -3.32 25.85
CA ALA A 203 5.81 -3.05 27.05
C ALA A 203 4.45 -2.46 26.68
N ARG A 204 3.38 -2.85 27.39
CA ARG A 204 2.02 -2.29 27.22
C ARG A 204 1.84 -0.99 27.99
N ASP A 205 2.43 -0.91 29.19
CA ASP A 205 2.43 0.29 30.01
C ASP A 205 3.62 1.20 29.65
N PRO A 206 3.51 2.54 29.76
CA PRO A 206 4.65 3.45 29.60
C PRO A 206 5.83 3.10 30.51
N LEU A 207 7.03 3.01 29.94
CA LEU A 207 8.28 2.85 30.68
C LEU A 207 8.81 4.21 31.20
N ASP A 208 9.42 4.22 32.39
CA ASP A 208 10.18 5.38 32.89
C ASP A 208 11.40 5.60 31.99
N PRO A 209 11.68 6.83 31.50
CA PRO A 209 12.80 7.09 30.60
C PRO A 209 14.17 6.62 31.14
N ARG A 210 14.35 6.58 32.46
CA ARG A 210 15.59 6.11 33.10
C ARG A 210 15.75 4.58 33.08
N VAL A 211 14.63 3.85 33.00
CA VAL A 211 14.66 2.39 32.75
C VAL A 211 15.06 2.14 31.30
N VAL A 212 14.52 2.91 30.35
CA VAL A 212 14.90 2.80 28.93
C VAL A 212 16.38 3.12 28.76
N ASP A 213 16.85 4.26 29.30
CA ASP A 213 18.26 4.68 29.30
C ASP A 213 19.21 3.59 29.84
N ALA A 214 18.90 3.01 31.00
CA ALA A 214 19.69 1.92 31.57
C ALA A 214 19.74 0.66 30.68
N VAL A 215 18.65 0.32 29.97
CA VAL A 215 18.65 -0.81 29.03
C VAL A 215 19.41 -0.47 27.74
N MET A 216 19.31 0.77 27.25
CA MET A 216 20.08 1.26 26.11
C MET A 216 21.58 1.15 26.37
N ASP A 217 22.05 1.59 27.54
CA ASP A 217 23.46 1.49 27.96
C ASP A 217 23.93 0.02 28.07
N LEU A 218 23.11 -0.87 28.65
CA LEU A 218 23.41 -2.30 28.75
C LEU A 218 23.55 -2.95 27.37
N VAL A 219 22.67 -2.61 26.42
CA VAL A 219 22.71 -3.12 25.05
C VAL A 219 23.91 -2.54 24.28
N ALA A 220 24.18 -1.24 24.41
CA ALA A 220 25.33 -0.59 23.80
C ALA A 220 26.66 -1.22 24.26
N ALA A 221 26.79 -1.50 25.56
CA ALA A 221 27.97 -2.16 26.13
C ALA A 221 28.13 -3.63 25.67
N ALA A 222 27.07 -4.26 25.19
CA ALA A 222 27.04 -5.66 24.76
C ALA A 222 27.10 -5.85 23.22
N LEU A 223 27.05 -4.76 22.45
CA LEU A 223 27.26 -4.75 21.00
C LEU A 223 28.75 -4.66 20.66
N VAL A 224 29.30 -5.71 20.06
CA VAL A 224 30.72 -5.83 19.71
C VAL A 224 30.92 -5.58 18.20
N PRO A 225 31.71 -4.59 17.79
CA PRO A 225 32.07 -4.41 16.38
C PRO A 225 32.80 -5.66 15.84
N SER A 226 32.31 -6.22 14.73
CA SER A 226 32.98 -7.32 14.02
C SER A 226 33.90 -6.85 12.90
N ASP A 227 33.94 -5.53 12.64
CA ASP A 227 34.88 -4.85 11.74
C ASP A 227 35.64 -3.70 12.43
N ASP A 228 36.68 -3.17 11.77
CA ASP A 228 37.59 -2.14 12.29
C ASP A 228 36.95 -0.73 12.45
N GLY A 229 35.67 -0.54 12.10
CA GLY A 229 34.98 0.75 12.03
C GLY A 229 34.32 1.25 13.33
N GLY A 230 34.40 0.50 14.44
CA GLY A 230 33.91 0.93 15.77
C GLY A 230 32.42 0.63 16.07
N ALA A 231 31.91 1.10 17.21
CA ALA A 231 30.53 0.84 17.63
C ALA A 231 29.49 1.57 16.75
N PRO A 232 28.30 1.00 16.53
CA PRO A 232 27.20 1.72 15.89
C PRO A 232 26.64 2.81 16.81
N ALA A 233 26.02 3.85 16.23
CA ALA A 233 25.14 4.72 17.00
C ALA A 233 23.86 3.95 17.36
N LEU A 234 23.49 3.93 18.64
CA LEU A 234 22.34 3.17 19.14
C LEU A 234 21.13 4.09 19.35
N LEU A 235 20.03 3.80 18.66
CA LEU A 235 18.79 4.57 18.66
C LEU A 235 17.70 3.86 19.46
N TYR A 236 16.84 4.60 20.16
CA TYR A 236 15.63 4.01 20.74
C TYR A 236 14.47 4.15 19.75
N PHE A 237 13.99 3.03 19.23
CA PHE A 237 12.79 2.96 18.40
C PHE A 237 11.63 2.47 19.27
N PRO A 238 10.72 3.36 19.73
CA PRO A 238 9.62 2.95 20.59
C PRO A 238 8.71 1.95 19.87
N SER A 239 8.05 1.07 20.63
CA SER A 239 6.89 0.35 20.10
C SER A 239 5.72 1.34 19.92
N TYR A 240 4.66 0.89 19.24
CA TYR A 240 3.44 1.68 19.07
C TYR A 240 2.90 2.17 20.43
N GLU A 241 2.81 1.27 21.42
CA GLU A 241 2.32 1.57 22.78
C GLU A 241 3.19 2.59 23.52
N GLN A 242 4.50 2.58 23.30
CA GLN A 242 5.43 3.54 23.93
C GLN A 242 5.44 4.91 23.23
N THR A 243 5.03 4.97 21.96
CA THR A 243 5.19 6.18 21.12
C THR A 243 4.53 7.45 21.72
N PRO A 244 3.28 7.41 22.25
CA PRO A 244 2.67 8.60 22.86
C PRO A 244 3.47 9.14 24.05
N SER A 245 3.89 8.26 24.97
CA SER A 245 4.62 8.66 26.19
C SER A 245 6.03 9.14 25.87
N VAL A 246 6.66 8.59 24.83
CA VAL A 246 7.99 9.01 24.34
C VAL A 246 7.92 10.36 23.62
N ARG A 247 6.86 10.62 22.85
CA ARG A 247 6.61 11.92 22.22
C ARG A 247 6.41 13.03 23.27
N GLU A 248 5.62 12.76 24.32
CA GLU A 248 5.42 13.68 25.45
C GLU A 248 6.74 13.97 26.21
N GLN A 249 7.57 12.94 26.38
CA GLN A 249 8.81 13.02 27.16
C GLN A 249 10.07 13.24 26.31
N ALA A 250 9.95 13.65 25.03
CA ALA A 250 11.07 13.72 24.09
C ALA A 250 12.24 14.60 24.58
N ALA A 251 11.94 15.71 25.26
CA ALA A 251 12.95 16.58 25.87
C ALA A 251 13.72 15.91 27.03
N TRP A 252 13.09 14.97 27.74
CA TRP A 252 13.71 14.22 28.83
C TRP A 252 14.62 13.11 28.28
N TYR A 253 14.17 12.35 27.27
CA TYR A 253 15.02 11.40 26.54
C TYR A 253 16.27 12.07 25.96
N ALA A 254 16.11 13.25 25.33
CA ALA A 254 17.24 14.04 24.84
C ALA A 254 18.19 14.52 25.96
N ALA A 255 17.67 14.80 27.16
CA ALA A 255 18.47 15.19 28.32
C ALA A 255 19.23 14.01 28.98
N LEU A 256 18.72 12.77 28.84
CA LEU A 256 19.43 11.55 29.20
C LEU A 256 20.48 11.15 28.14
N GLY A 257 20.35 11.64 26.91
CA GLY A 257 21.23 11.32 25.78
C GLY A 257 20.69 10.20 24.88
N VAL A 258 19.50 9.67 25.18
CA VAL A 258 18.81 8.66 24.38
C VAL A 258 18.31 9.30 23.07
N GLN A 259 18.88 8.87 21.94
CA GLN A 259 18.45 9.29 20.61
C GLN A 259 17.20 8.51 20.19
N VAL A 260 16.03 9.15 20.27
CA VAL A 260 14.77 8.58 19.77
C VAL A 260 14.73 8.66 18.24
N GLY A 261 14.30 7.58 17.59
CA GLY A 261 14.03 7.53 16.15
C GLY A 261 12.92 6.54 15.83
N ASP A 262 12.69 6.29 14.54
CA ASP A 262 11.69 5.34 14.07
C ASP A 262 12.17 4.64 12.77
N ALA A 263 11.38 3.67 12.29
CA ALA A 263 11.70 2.90 11.09
C ALA A 263 11.78 3.73 9.80
N ALA A 264 11.15 4.91 9.72
CA ALA A 264 11.24 5.78 8.55
C ALA A 264 12.65 6.37 8.39
N ARG A 265 13.44 6.44 9.47
CA ARG A 265 14.88 6.76 9.41
C ARG A 265 15.67 5.83 8.49
N TRP A 266 15.22 4.58 8.34
CA TRP A 266 15.86 3.57 7.49
C TRP A 266 15.07 3.28 6.19
N ALA A 267 13.97 4.00 5.95
CA ALA A 267 13.20 3.87 4.71
C ALA A 267 13.88 4.64 3.57
N GLY A 268 14.12 3.96 2.44
CA GLY A 268 14.76 4.54 1.25
C GLY A 268 13.85 5.43 0.38
N GLY A 269 12.64 5.75 0.83
CA GLY A 269 11.63 6.50 0.08
C GLY A 269 10.24 6.41 0.71
N ASP A 270 9.25 7.03 0.06
CA ASP A 270 7.84 6.92 0.43
C ASP A 270 7.33 5.47 0.34
N ILE A 271 6.24 5.13 1.02
CA ILE A 271 5.69 3.76 1.08
C ILE A 271 4.27 3.75 0.48
N CYS A 272 3.98 2.73 -0.35
CA CYS A 272 2.68 2.49 -0.94
C CYS A 272 2.09 1.24 -0.27
N TYR A 273 1.09 1.41 0.60
CA TYR A 273 0.34 0.27 1.17
C TYR A 273 -0.67 -0.26 0.16
N THR A 274 -1.39 0.66 -0.50
CA THR A 274 -2.28 0.36 -1.63
C THR A 274 -1.87 1.22 -2.82
N ARG A 275 -1.69 0.58 -3.97
CA ARG A 275 -1.38 1.26 -5.23
C ARG A 275 -2.64 1.81 -5.87
N GLY A 276 -2.50 2.84 -6.70
CA GLY A 276 -3.63 3.39 -7.45
C GLY A 276 -3.52 4.88 -7.70
N TRP A 277 -4.67 5.52 -7.77
CA TRP A 277 -4.79 6.95 -8.04
C TRP A 277 -6.13 7.48 -7.54
N ALA A 278 -6.22 8.79 -7.34
CA ALA A 278 -7.43 9.48 -6.94
C ALA A 278 -7.37 10.96 -7.33
N ILE A 279 -8.53 11.60 -7.45
CA ILE A 279 -8.67 13.05 -7.56
C ILE A 279 -9.68 13.47 -6.50
N GLY A 280 -9.29 14.41 -5.64
CA GLY A 280 -10.12 14.87 -4.54
C GLY A 280 -9.54 16.10 -3.87
N ARG A 281 -10.30 16.73 -2.98
CA ARG A 281 -9.78 17.84 -2.15
C ARG A 281 -8.93 17.24 -1.03
N LEU A 282 -7.71 17.73 -0.83
CA LEU A 282 -6.82 17.23 0.21
C LEU A 282 -7.21 17.85 1.57
N VAL A 283 -7.70 17.04 2.50
CA VAL A 283 -8.17 17.48 3.82
C VAL A 283 -7.26 16.92 4.91
N HIS A 284 -6.62 17.79 5.69
CA HIS A 284 -5.83 17.39 6.84
C HIS A 284 -6.71 17.20 8.08
N VAL A 285 -6.71 15.98 8.63
CA VAL A 285 -7.42 15.65 9.87
C VAL A 285 -6.48 14.85 10.79
N PRO A 286 -6.24 15.29 12.03
CA PRO A 286 -5.49 14.50 13.01
C PRO A 286 -6.15 13.14 13.25
N GLY A 287 -5.36 12.09 13.46
CA GLY A 287 -5.86 10.71 13.59
C GLY A 287 -7.07 10.53 14.52
N PRO A 288 -7.07 11.09 15.75
CA PRO A 288 -8.20 11.01 16.69
C PRO A 288 -9.48 11.75 16.25
N ASP A 289 -9.38 12.72 15.34
CA ASP A 289 -10.49 13.59 14.94
C ASP A 289 -11.23 13.10 13.68
N ILE A 290 -10.76 12.01 13.05
CA ILE A 290 -11.27 11.49 11.77
C ILE A 290 -12.77 11.16 11.82
N GLU A 291 -13.25 10.46 12.87
CA GLU A 291 -14.67 10.11 12.99
C GLU A 291 -15.55 11.37 13.16
N ALA A 292 -15.08 12.35 13.95
CA ALA A 292 -15.80 13.61 14.16
C ALA A 292 -15.84 14.48 12.88
N ALA A 293 -14.76 14.50 12.11
CA ALA A 293 -14.71 15.19 10.82
C ALA A 293 -15.66 14.53 9.79
N TRP A 294 -15.75 13.20 9.79
CA TRP A 294 -16.68 12.45 8.95
C TRP A 294 -18.14 12.68 9.33
N ALA A 295 -18.49 12.51 10.61
CA ALA A 295 -19.85 12.66 11.12
C ALA A 295 -20.40 14.08 10.96
N SER A 296 -19.53 15.09 10.90
CA SER A 296 -19.88 16.50 10.64
C SER A 296 -19.87 16.89 9.15
N GLY A 297 -19.48 15.99 8.24
CA GLY A 297 -19.33 16.27 6.80
C GLY A 297 -18.15 17.18 6.44
N ALA A 298 -17.23 17.43 7.39
CA ALA A 298 -15.98 18.14 7.12
C ALA A 298 -14.98 17.28 6.30
N LEU A 299 -15.07 15.96 6.45
CA LEU A 299 -14.45 14.94 5.60
C LEU A 299 -15.57 14.19 4.83
N THR A 300 -15.38 13.94 3.54
CA THR A 300 -16.40 13.38 2.65
C THR A 300 -15.84 12.25 1.75
N PRO A 301 -16.70 11.42 1.13
CA PRO A 301 -16.26 10.37 0.19
C PRO A 301 -15.35 10.83 -0.96
N SER A 302 -15.40 12.10 -1.33
CA SER A 302 -14.63 12.67 -2.44
C SER A 302 -13.32 13.36 -2.01
N ASP A 303 -12.98 13.32 -0.73
CA ASP A 303 -11.75 13.92 -0.20
C ASP A 303 -10.56 12.94 -0.23
N LEU A 304 -9.35 13.50 -0.27
CA LEU A 304 -8.12 12.80 0.05
C LEU A 304 -7.78 13.13 1.51
N LEU A 305 -7.72 12.11 2.37
CA LEU A 305 -7.36 12.30 3.78
C LEU A 305 -5.83 12.41 3.92
N LEU A 306 -5.36 13.53 4.47
CA LEU A 306 -4.00 13.67 5.00
C LEU A 306 -4.08 13.55 6.53
N THR A 307 -3.27 12.69 7.15
CA THR A 307 -3.32 12.48 8.60
C THR A 307 -1.96 12.19 9.25
N ASP A 308 -1.85 12.47 10.55
CA ASP A 308 -0.68 12.22 11.40
C ASP A 308 -0.74 10.90 12.18
N GLY A 309 -1.79 10.10 11.97
CA GLY A 309 -1.93 8.75 12.49
C GLY A 309 -3.14 8.05 11.85
N VAL A 310 -2.99 6.79 11.47
CA VAL A 310 -4.08 6.00 10.89
C VAL A 310 -4.74 5.17 12.00
N PRO A 311 -6.00 5.48 12.40
CA PRO A 311 -6.75 4.67 13.36
C PRO A 311 -7.12 3.29 12.79
N ALA A 312 -7.67 2.42 13.65
CA ALA A 312 -8.06 1.05 13.26
C ALA A 312 -9.06 1.01 12.09
N GLU A 313 -9.94 2.00 12.00
CA GLU A 313 -10.87 2.20 10.89
C GLU A 313 -10.77 3.63 10.36
N VAL A 314 -10.78 3.77 9.03
CA VAL A 314 -10.86 5.06 8.33
C VAL A 314 -12.12 5.02 7.46
N PRO A 315 -12.97 6.06 7.49
CA PRO A 315 -14.17 6.10 6.66
C PRO A 315 -13.83 6.10 5.16
N HIS A 316 -14.79 5.73 4.32
CA HIS A 316 -14.58 5.68 2.87
C HIS A 316 -14.21 7.08 2.32
N VAL A 317 -12.97 7.23 1.87
CA VAL A 317 -12.43 8.45 1.26
C VAL A 317 -11.76 8.12 -0.08
N ALA A 318 -11.56 9.11 -0.94
CA ALA A 318 -11.00 8.89 -2.28
C ALA A 318 -9.51 8.46 -2.25
N GLY A 319 -8.77 8.76 -1.18
CA GLY A 319 -7.38 8.37 -0.98
C GLY A 319 -6.90 8.67 0.45
N VAL A 320 -5.91 7.91 0.93
CA VAL A 320 -5.33 8.07 2.28
C VAL A 320 -3.83 8.38 2.17
N VAL A 321 -3.39 9.42 2.88
CA VAL A 321 -2.02 9.91 2.90
C VAL A 321 -1.58 10.08 4.36
N SER A 322 -0.65 9.27 4.82
CA SER A 322 -0.20 9.31 6.22
C SER A 322 1.21 9.91 6.36
N LEU A 323 1.36 10.80 7.34
CA LEU A 323 2.65 11.35 7.76
C LEU A 323 3.42 10.40 8.70
N THR A 324 2.80 9.30 9.13
CA THR A 324 3.40 8.24 9.95
C THR A 324 3.29 6.88 9.26
N PRO A 325 4.20 5.93 9.52
CA PRO A 325 4.06 4.59 8.96
C PRO A 325 2.84 3.83 9.51
N SER A 326 2.14 3.14 8.63
CA SER A 326 1.20 2.05 8.90
C SER A 326 1.87 0.70 8.59
N THR A 327 1.23 -0.41 8.95
CA THR A 327 1.54 -1.73 8.39
C THR A 327 0.82 -1.95 7.05
N PRO A 328 1.40 -2.70 6.08
CA PRO A 328 0.70 -3.10 4.85
C PRO A 328 -0.52 -3.98 5.08
N ASN A 329 -0.56 -4.69 6.21
CA ASN A 329 -1.65 -5.58 6.61
C ASN A 329 -2.61 -4.92 7.63
N SER A 330 -2.63 -3.58 7.72
CA SER A 330 -3.65 -2.90 8.54
C SER A 330 -5.03 -3.05 7.90
N HIS A 331 -6.09 -3.05 8.73
CA HIS A 331 -7.48 -3.10 8.24
C HIS A 331 -7.74 -2.01 7.18
N VAL A 332 -7.22 -0.80 7.41
CA VAL A 332 -7.29 0.31 6.46
C VAL A 332 -6.60 0.01 5.13
N ALA A 333 -5.45 -0.68 5.11
CA ALA A 333 -4.77 -1.05 3.87
C ALA A 333 -5.48 -2.15 3.08
N ILE A 334 -6.00 -3.17 3.78
CA ILE A 334 -6.78 -4.26 3.16
C ILE A 334 -8.09 -3.70 2.57
N LEU A 335 -8.77 -2.82 3.30
CA LEU A 335 -9.97 -2.13 2.85
C LEU A 335 -9.67 -1.19 1.66
N ALA A 336 -8.56 -0.44 1.73
CA ALA A 336 -8.14 0.45 0.66
C ALA A 336 -7.83 -0.31 -0.64
N GLU A 337 -7.11 -1.44 -0.58
CA GLU A 337 -6.85 -2.31 -1.75
C GLU A 337 -8.16 -2.86 -2.32
N THR A 338 -9.06 -3.36 -1.46
CA THR A 338 -10.39 -3.88 -1.86
C THR A 338 -11.24 -2.83 -2.58
N LEU A 339 -11.16 -1.57 -2.16
CA LEU A 339 -11.93 -0.45 -2.72
C LEU A 339 -11.18 0.32 -3.82
N GLY A 340 -9.95 -0.08 -4.16
CA GLY A 340 -9.11 0.62 -5.15
C GLY A 340 -8.71 2.05 -4.75
N VAL A 341 -8.64 2.32 -3.45
CA VAL A 341 -8.31 3.61 -2.83
C VAL A 341 -6.80 3.67 -2.59
N PRO A 342 -6.02 4.60 -3.21
CA PRO A 342 -4.59 4.67 -2.95
C PRO A 342 -4.31 5.02 -1.48
N PHE A 343 -3.42 4.27 -0.84
CA PHE A 343 -2.97 4.51 0.53
C PHE A 343 -1.44 4.53 0.60
N VAL A 344 -0.89 5.66 1.04
CA VAL A 344 0.56 5.92 1.10
C VAL A 344 1.01 6.46 2.45
N HIS A 345 2.26 6.17 2.83
CA HIS A 345 2.99 6.92 3.85
C HIS A 345 4.06 7.79 3.19
N LEU A 346 4.10 9.07 3.57
CA LEU A 346 5.08 10.04 3.11
C LEU A 346 6.29 10.07 4.05
N ALA A 347 7.26 9.19 3.81
CA ALA A 347 8.53 9.15 4.54
C ALA A 347 9.49 10.26 4.08
N VAL A 348 9.39 10.70 2.82
CA VAL A 348 10.25 11.74 2.25
C VAL A 348 9.74 13.11 2.68
N ALA A 349 10.55 13.83 3.45
CA ALA A 349 10.21 15.15 4.00
C ALA A 349 9.75 16.18 2.93
N ALA A 350 10.29 16.10 1.71
CA ALA A 350 9.87 16.94 0.59
C ALA A 350 8.44 16.60 0.10
N THR A 351 8.08 15.30 0.00
CA THR A 351 6.73 14.85 -0.35
C THR A 351 5.73 15.21 0.76
N ALA A 352 6.11 14.99 2.03
CA ALA A 352 5.31 15.36 3.19
C ALA A 352 5.00 16.87 3.24
N ALA A 353 6.03 17.72 3.06
CA ALA A 353 5.86 19.18 2.99
C ALA A 353 5.02 19.62 1.78
N ARG A 354 5.15 18.94 0.63
CA ARG A 354 4.31 19.18 -0.56
C ARG A 354 2.84 18.88 -0.25
N ALA A 355 2.54 17.76 0.41
CA ALA A 355 1.18 17.40 0.80
C ALA A 355 0.56 18.41 1.77
N GLN A 356 1.29 18.78 2.83
CA GLN A 356 0.84 19.79 3.80
C GLN A 356 0.53 21.13 3.12
N ALA A 357 1.39 21.58 2.20
CA ALA A 357 1.20 22.81 1.42
C ALA A 357 0.03 22.77 0.42
N LEU A 358 -0.56 21.59 0.17
CA LEU A 358 -1.74 21.40 -0.70
C LEU A 358 -3.04 21.21 0.08
N THR A 359 -3.04 21.35 1.41
CA THR A 359 -4.25 21.24 2.22
C THR A 359 -5.32 22.24 1.75
N GLY A 360 -6.52 21.75 1.43
CA GLY A 360 -7.65 22.51 0.90
C GLY A 360 -7.72 22.58 -0.63
N HIS A 361 -6.66 22.20 -1.37
CA HIS A 361 -6.63 22.20 -2.83
C HIS A 361 -7.28 20.95 -3.42
N LEU A 362 -7.75 21.04 -4.67
CA LEU A 362 -8.03 19.88 -5.51
C LEU A 362 -6.70 19.27 -5.96
N VAL A 363 -6.49 17.99 -5.68
CA VAL A 363 -5.21 17.29 -5.90
C VAL A 363 -5.45 15.98 -6.65
N ALA A 364 -4.55 15.66 -7.58
CA ALA A 364 -4.39 14.29 -8.06
C ALA A 364 -3.32 13.57 -7.23
N LEU A 365 -3.71 12.48 -6.58
CA LEU A 365 -2.82 11.53 -5.91
C LEU A 365 -2.59 10.34 -6.83
N ARG A 366 -1.34 9.87 -6.93
CA ARG A 366 -0.99 8.60 -7.58
C ARG A 366 0.05 7.86 -6.75
N ALA A 367 -0.20 6.59 -6.51
CA ALA A 367 0.68 5.64 -5.82
C ALA A 367 1.05 4.53 -6.80
N ALA A 368 2.31 4.47 -7.22
CA ALA A 368 2.79 3.56 -8.27
C ALA A 368 4.07 2.81 -7.85
N SER A 369 4.39 1.75 -8.60
CA SER A 369 5.67 1.03 -8.53
C SER A 369 6.42 1.23 -9.84
N THR A 370 7.72 1.49 -9.79
CA THR A 370 8.57 1.43 -10.98
C THR A 370 8.83 -0.02 -11.41
N TYR A 371 9.04 -0.25 -12.71
CA TYR A 371 9.10 -1.57 -13.34
C TYR A 371 10.52 -2.17 -13.46
N THR A 372 11.50 -1.57 -12.78
CA THR A 372 12.94 -1.86 -12.96
C THR A 372 13.47 -2.99 -12.07
N ASP A 373 12.72 -3.41 -11.07
CA ASP A 373 13.09 -4.46 -10.12
C ASP A 373 11.85 -5.20 -9.60
N ALA A 374 12.03 -6.48 -9.26
CA ALA A 374 10.99 -7.31 -8.64
C ALA A 374 10.68 -6.93 -7.17
N TYR A 375 11.22 -5.80 -6.71
CA TYR A 375 11.18 -5.28 -5.34
C TYR A 375 10.71 -3.80 -5.31
N GLY A 376 10.05 -3.36 -6.37
CA GLY A 376 9.84 -1.97 -6.77
C GLY A 376 9.59 -0.93 -5.67
N THR A 377 10.42 0.11 -5.69
CA THR A 377 10.23 1.33 -4.90
C THR A 377 8.88 1.99 -5.20
N CYS A 378 8.23 2.50 -4.15
CA CYS A 378 6.99 3.25 -4.27
C CYS A 378 7.28 4.67 -4.79
N THR A 379 6.52 5.08 -5.80
CA THR A 379 6.50 6.45 -6.32
C THR A 379 5.16 7.09 -5.96
N VAL A 380 5.19 8.09 -5.08
CA VAL A 380 4.05 8.95 -4.79
C VAL A 380 4.11 10.19 -5.68
N THR A 381 3.00 10.55 -6.32
CA THR A 381 2.87 11.79 -7.10
C THR A 381 1.66 12.58 -6.60
N LEU A 382 1.87 13.85 -6.28
CA LEU A 382 0.86 14.81 -5.85
C LEU A 382 0.88 16.01 -6.79
N VAL A 383 -0.20 16.24 -7.55
CA VAL A 383 -0.32 17.35 -8.50
C VAL A 383 -1.44 18.29 -8.07
N ASP A 384 -1.15 19.59 -7.98
CA ASP A 384 -2.14 20.63 -7.74
C ASP A 384 -3.02 20.85 -8.98
N LEU A 385 -4.30 20.55 -8.86
CA LEU A 385 -5.29 20.71 -9.93
C LEU A 385 -6.19 21.94 -9.73
N ASP A 386 -6.07 22.65 -8.60
CA ASP A 386 -6.91 23.81 -8.33
C ASP A 386 -6.70 24.90 -9.39
N GLY A 387 -7.81 25.44 -9.91
CA GLY A 387 -7.84 26.36 -11.05
C GLY A 387 -7.24 25.85 -12.37
N ARG A 388 -6.83 24.57 -12.47
CA ARG A 388 -6.13 23.99 -13.65
C ARG A 388 -6.91 22.88 -14.35
N LEU A 389 -7.84 22.23 -13.67
CA LEU A 389 -8.75 21.25 -14.25
C LEU A 389 -10.17 21.83 -14.32
N ASP A 390 -10.83 21.74 -15.47
CA ASP A 390 -12.23 22.15 -15.61
C ASP A 390 -13.19 21.07 -15.08
N ALA A 391 -14.40 21.48 -14.71
CA ALA A 391 -15.39 20.60 -14.08
C ALA A 391 -15.89 19.46 -14.99
N ALA A 392 -15.85 19.62 -16.32
CA ALA A 392 -16.27 18.55 -17.23
C ALA A 392 -15.18 17.48 -17.33
N THR A 393 -13.92 17.88 -17.52
CA THR A 393 -12.78 16.95 -17.51
C THR A 393 -12.61 16.27 -16.14
N GLN A 394 -12.86 16.99 -15.03
CA GLN A 394 -12.89 16.38 -13.70
C GLN A 394 -13.98 15.31 -13.59
N ALA A 395 -15.18 15.54 -14.11
CA ALA A 395 -16.25 14.56 -14.11
C ALA A 395 -15.93 13.34 -15.00
N GLU A 396 -15.32 13.54 -16.17
CA GLU A 396 -14.84 12.44 -17.04
C GLU A 396 -13.78 11.59 -16.35
N LEU A 397 -12.83 12.21 -15.64
CA LEU A 397 -11.81 11.49 -14.88
C LEU A 397 -12.42 10.74 -13.69
N LEU A 398 -13.30 11.36 -12.91
CA LEU A 398 -14.00 10.69 -11.81
C LEU A 398 -14.91 9.55 -12.31
N ALA A 399 -15.44 9.62 -13.52
CA ALA A 399 -16.18 8.51 -14.13
C ALA A 399 -15.30 7.25 -14.38
N LEU A 400 -13.98 7.38 -14.51
CA LEU A 400 -13.05 6.23 -14.55
C LEU A 400 -12.90 5.53 -13.19
N LYS A 401 -13.39 6.15 -12.10
CA LYS A 401 -13.48 5.58 -10.76
C LYS A 401 -14.88 5.09 -10.39
N ALA A 402 -15.88 5.30 -11.26
CA ALA A 402 -17.20 4.72 -11.04
C ALA A 402 -17.07 3.19 -11.00
N PRO A 403 -17.69 2.50 -10.03
CA PRO A 403 -17.69 1.05 -10.03
C PRO A 403 -18.38 0.52 -11.30
N ALA A 404 -17.96 -0.66 -11.76
CA ALA A 404 -18.71 -1.37 -12.77
C ALA A 404 -20.15 -1.64 -12.27
N PRO A 405 -21.17 -1.59 -13.15
CA PRO A 405 -22.52 -2.01 -12.80
C PRO A 405 -22.51 -3.42 -12.20
N LEU A 406 -23.27 -3.61 -11.12
CA LEU A 406 -23.38 -4.91 -10.47
C LEU A 406 -24.29 -5.83 -11.28
N ASP A 407 -23.80 -7.04 -11.58
CA ASP A 407 -24.64 -8.14 -12.07
C ASP A 407 -24.95 -9.07 -10.89
N TYR A 408 -26.21 -9.08 -10.47
CA TYR A 408 -26.68 -9.85 -9.31
C TYR A 408 -28.11 -10.36 -9.52
N ALA A 409 -28.40 -11.52 -8.92
CA ALA A 409 -29.74 -12.08 -8.97
C ALA A 409 -30.68 -11.25 -8.09
N HIS A 410 -31.69 -10.61 -8.67
CA HIS A 410 -32.74 -9.91 -7.92
C HIS A 410 -33.48 -10.91 -7.01
N LYS A 411 -33.89 -10.48 -5.81
CA LYS A 411 -34.61 -11.34 -4.87
C LYS A 411 -35.97 -11.79 -5.42
N THR A 412 -36.33 -13.04 -5.18
CA THR A 412 -37.58 -13.68 -5.58
C THR A 412 -38.18 -14.50 -4.44
N HIS A 413 -39.50 -14.67 -4.46
CA HIS A 413 -40.21 -15.50 -3.49
C HIS A 413 -39.82 -16.98 -3.62
N ALA A 414 -39.42 -17.60 -2.51
CA ALA A 414 -39.14 -19.04 -2.45
C ALA A 414 -40.43 -19.86 -2.30
N GLY A 415 -41.51 -19.23 -1.82
CA GLY A 415 -42.77 -19.90 -1.48
C GLY A 415 -42.72 -20.65 -0.14
N ALA A 416 -41.65 -20.46 0.63
CA ALA A 416 -41.43 -21.07 1.93
C ALA A 416 -40.48 -20.18 2.75
N ILE A 417 -40.78 -19.94 4.02
CA ILE A 417 -39.95 -19.06 4.86
C ILE A 417 -38.58 -19.65 5.22
N SER A 418 -38.35 -20.95 5.00
CA SER A 418 -37.13 -21.64 5.42
C SER A 418 -36.86 -22.94 4.65
N ALA A 419 -35.59 -23.32 4.51
CA ALA A 419 -35.14 -24.59 3.95
C ALA A 419 -33.93 -25.18 4.72
N SER A 420 -33.68 -26.48 4.56
CA SER A 420 -32.39 -27.08 4.96
C SER A 420 -31.31 -26.66 3.97
N VAL A 421 -30.14 -26.29 4.48
CA VAL A 421 -29.03 -25.77 3.67
C VAL A 421 -28.35 -26.87 2.84
N ASP A 422 -28.41 -28.14 3.26
CA ASP A 422 -27.75 -29.26 2.57
C ASP A 422 -28.16 -29.38 1.08
N GLY A 423 -29.38 -28.94 0.75
CA GLY A 423 -29.95 -28.96 -0.60
C GLY A 423 -29.67 -27.71 -1.45
N LEU A 424 -29.20 -26.61 -0.87
CA LEU A 424 -29.08 -25.32 -1.56
C LEU A 424 -27.87 -25.25 -2.51
N THR A 425 -27.99 -24.48 -3.57
CA THR A 425 -27.01 -24.28 -4.64
C THR A 425 -26.88 -22.80 -4.97
N PRO A 426 -25.86 -22.34 -5.73
CA PRO A 426 -25.77 -20.93 -6.12
C PRO A 426 -26.95 -20.43 -6.98
N ALA A 427 -27.76 -21.32 -7.56
CA ALA A 427 -29.00 -20.93 -8.24
C ALA A 427 -30.08 -20.44 -7.26
N ASP A 428 -29.93 -20.72 -5.96
CA ASP A 428 -30.88 -20.36 -4.90
C ASP A 428 -30.56 -19.00 -4.24
N VAL A 429 -29.54 -18.28 -4.70
CA VAL A 429 -29.13 -16.95 -4.19
C VAL A 429 -30.27 -15.94 -4.27
N ALA A 430 -31.11 -16.01 -5.31
CA ALA A 430 -32.32 -15.18 -5.45
C ALA A 430 -33.36 -15.42 -4.34
N HIS A 431 -33.28 -16.52 -3.59
CA HIS A 431 -34.25 -16.93 -2.57
C HIS A 431 -33.71 -16.86 -1.13
N TYR A 432 -32.41 -17.14 -0.96
CA TYR A 432 -31.75 -17.28 0.36
C TYR A 432 -30.43 -16.48 0.49
N GLY A 433 -30.03 -15.72 -0.52
CA GLY A 433 -28.78 -14.94 -0.54
C GLY A 433 -27.51 -15.77 -0.74
N GLY A 434 -26.38 -15.09 -0.94
CA GLY A 434 -25.06 -15.66 -1.25
C GLY A 434 -24.61 -16.71 -0.24
N LYS A 435 -24.33 -16.26 1.00
CA LYS A 435 -23.83 -17.10 2.10
C LYS A 435 -24.63 -18.38 2.32
N ALA A 436 -25.96 -18.31 2.46
CA ALA A 436 -26.78 -19.50 2.71
C ALA A 436 -26.75 -20.49 1.51
N SER A 437 -26.76 -19.96 0.29
CA SER A 437 -26.74 -20.76 -0.94
C SER A 437 -25.39 -21.43 -1.20
N HIS A 438 -24.30 -20.70 -0.94
CA HIS A 438 -22.93 -21.20 -1.03
C HIS A 438 -22.60 -22.19 0.09
N PHE A 439 -23.15 -22.04 1.29
CA PHE A 439 -22.95 -22.97 2.39
C PHE A 439 -23.46 -24.39 2.08
N GLY A 440 -24.48 -24.53 1.22
CA GLY A 440 -24.92 -25.83 0.70
C GLY A 440 -23.83 -26.58 -0.09
N LEU A 441 -22.89 -25.86 -0.72
CA LEU A 441 -21.71 -26.48 -1.35
C LEU A 441 -20.77 -27.07 -0.31
N LEU A 442 -20.49 -26.34 0.79
CA LEU A 442 -19.66 -26.82 1.90
C LEU A 442 -20.25 -28.10 2.51
N ARG A 443 -21.55 -28.08 2.80
CA ARG A 443 -22.29 -29.23 3.33
C ARG A 443 -22.18 -30.49 2.48
N ARG A 444 -22.03 -30.36 1.16
CA ARG A 444 -21.85 -31.49 0.23
C ARG A 444 -20.40 -31.88 -0.01
N ALA A 445 -19.47 -30.92 -0.05
CA ALA A 445 -18.07 -31.17 -0.34
C ALA A 445 -17.31 -31.70 0.89
N ILE A 446 -17.62 -31.16 2.08
CA ILE A 446 -16.92 -31.40 3.34
C ILE A 446 -17.94 -31.50 4.50
N PRO A 447 -18.83 -32.53 4.48
CA PRO A 447 -19.94 -32.66 5.44
C PRO A 447 -19.51 -32.78 6.91
N ASP A 448 -18.31 -33.29 7.17
CA ASP A 448 -17.77 -33.48 8.53
C ASP A 448 -16.95 -32.27 9.02
N ASN A 449 -16.54 -31.37 8.11
CA ASN A 449 -15.75 -30.16 8.39
C ASN A 449 -16.54 -28.87 8.07
N SER A 450 -17.87 -28.92 8.11
CA SER A 450 -18.77 -27.76 7.95
C SER A 450 -19.91 -27.82 8.96
N PRO A 451 -20.37 -26.69 9.54
CA PRO A 451 -21.35 -26.71 10.63
C PRO A 451 -22.67 -27.40 10.28
N ALA A 452 -23.18 -28.21 11.21
CA ALA A 452 -24.49 -28.86 11.15
C ALA A 452 -25.13 -28.89 12.55
N PRO A 453 -26.48 -28.83 12.67
CA PRO A 453 -27.44 -28.54 11.60
C PRO A 453 -27.33 -27.10 11.09
N ALA A 454 -27.83 -26.87 9.87
CA ALA A 454 -27.85 -25.56 9.23
C ALA A 454 -29.17 -25.33 8.49
N VAL A 455 -29.77 -24.16 8.71
CA VAL A 455 -31.10 -23.77 8.18
C VAL A 455 -30.99 -22.40 7.52
N ALA A 456 -31.60 -22.24 6.35
CA ALA A 456 -31.74 -20.92 5.71
C ALA A 456 -33.16 -20.39 5.95
N LEU A 457 -33.29 -19.11 6.31
CA LEU A 457 -34.55 -18.36 6.27
C LEU A 457 -34.56 -17.50 5.00
N SER A 458 -35.66 -17.55 4.24
CA SER A 458 -35.73 -16.95 2.89
C SER A 458 -36.10 -15.46 2.91
N PHE A 459 -36.00 -14.82 1.75
CA PHE A 459 -36.54 -13.46 1.56
C PHE A 459 -38.07 -13.37 1.76
N ASP A 460 -38.82 -14.49 1.74
CA ASP A 460 -40.25 -14.45 2.08
C ASP A 460 -40.48 -13.99 3.53
N LEU A 461 -39.57 -14.33 4.45
CA LEU A 461 -39.65 -13.86 5.85
C LEU A 461 -39.27 -12.38 5.98
N TRP A 462 -38.24 -11.95 5.25
CA TRP A 462 -37.78 -10.56 5.18
C TRP A 462 -38.87 -9.65 4.61
N ASP A 463 -39.43 -10.00 3.46
CA ASP A 463 -40.46 -9.19 2.81
C ASP A 463 -41.73 -9.16 3.68
N ALA A 464 -42.17 -10.29 4.24
CA ALA A 464 -43.31 -10.31 5.16
C ALA A 464 -43.04 -9.58 6.50
N PHE A 465 -41.78 -9.37 6.89
CA PHE A 465 -41.43 -8.52 8.04
C PHE A 465 -41.45 -7.04 7.66
N LEU A 466 -40.91 -6.65 6.50
CA LEU A 466 -40.96 -5.27 6.03
C LEU A 466 -42.38 -4.81 5.64
N ASP A 467 -43.25 -5.72 5.22
CA ASP A 467 -44.63 -5.42 4.83
C ASP A 467 -45.60 -5.34 6.03
N GLN A 468 -45.11 -5.50 7.27
CA GLN A 468 -45.91 -5.28 8.48
C GLN A 468 -46.31 -3.81 8.64
N GLN A 469 -47.53 -3.53 9.12
CA GLN A 469 -47.96 -2.17 9.45
C GLN A 469 -47.39 -1.72 10.80
N LEU A 470 -46.83 -0.51 10.84
CA LEU A 470 -46.46 0.21 12.06
C LEU A 470 -47.68 0.91 12.67
N ALA A 471 -47.54 1.45 13.89
CA ALA A 471 -48.62 2.10 14.62
C ALA A 471 -49.26 3.31 13.89
N GLY A 472 -48.51 3.99 13.00
CA GLY A 472 -49.01 5.08 12.14
C GLY A 472 -49.86 4.62 10.94
N GLY A 473 -49.81 3.34 10.56
CA GLY A 473 -50.61 2.75 9.49
C GLY A 473 -49.84 2.37 8.22
N GLN A 474 -48.64 2.90 8.01
CA GLN A 474 -47.75 2.51 6.90
C GLN A 474 -47.01 1.22 7.18
N THR A 475 -46.59 0.54 6.11
CA THR A 475 -45.65 -0.57 6.19
C THR A 475 -44.24 -0.11 6.55
N LEU A 476 -43.53 -0.89 7.37
CA LEU A 476 -42.12 -0.61 7.72
C LEU A 476 -41.27 -0.32 6.47
N ARG A 477 -41.45 -1.09 5.39
CA ARG A 477 -40.82 -0.87 4.07
C ARG A 477 -40.95 0.56 3.58
N ALA A 478 -42.16 1.11 3.56
CA ALA A 478 -42.41 2.41 2.99
C ALA A 478 -41.96 3.56 3.92
N ALA A 479 -41.88 3.32 5.23
CA ALA A 479 -41.30 4.29 6.18
C ALA A 479 -39.78 4.43 5.95
N ILE A 480 -39.10 3.31 5.76
CA ILE A 480 -37.67 3.26 5.40
C ILE A 480 -37.43 3.94 4.04
N ALA A 481 -38.20 3.57 3.01
CA ALA A 481 -38.04 4.14 1.67
C ALA A 481 -38.24 5.67 1.64
N ALA A 482 -39.16 6.21 2.45
CA ALA A 482 -39.39 7.65 2.55
C ALA A 482 -38.19 8.43 3.10
N ARG A 483 -37.42 7.85 4.04
CA ARG A 483 -36.18 8.44 4.55
C ARG A 483 -35.06 8.34 3.52
N LEU A 484 -34.85 7.15 2.94
CA LEU A 484 -33.77 6.92 1.99
C LEU A 484 -33.89 7.71 0.68
N ALA A 485 -35.12 8.07 0.25
CA ALA A 485 -35.37 8.81 -0.98
C ALA A 485 -34.77 10.23 -1.03
N ALA A 486 -34.32 10.79 0.09
CA ALA A 486 -33.63 12.09 0.13
C ALA A 486 -32.14 12.00 -0.26
N HIS A 487 -31.54 10.81 -0.26
CA HIS A 487 -30.11 10.61 -0.37
C HIS A 487 -29.70 10.19 -1.79
N THR A 488 -28.65 10.84 -2.33
CA THR A 488 -28.06 10.55 -3.65
C THR A 488 -26.54 10.47 -3.51
N TRP A 489 -25.85 9.67 -4.33
CA TRP A 489 -24.38 9.63 -4.28
C TRP A 489 -23.72 10.91 -4.82
N PRO A 490 -22.72 11.51 -4.13
CA PRO A 490 -22.35 11.29 -2.73
C PRO A 490 -23.33 12.01 -1.76
N PRO A 491 -23.73 11.37 -0.64
CA PRO A 491 -24.76 11.91 0.25
C PRO A 491 -24.23 12.95 1.25
N ASP A 492 -25.15 13.66 1.90
CA ASP A 492 -24.86 14.36 3.16
C ASP A 492 -24.69 13.31 4.27
N ILE A 493 -23.44 13.10 4.71
CA ILE A 493 -23.08 12.07 5.69
C ILE A 493 -23.80 12.27 7.03
N GLY A 494 -23.95 13.53 7.48
CA GLY A 494 -24.59 13.84 8.76
C GLY A 494 -26.08 13.54 8.73
N ALA A 495 -26.76 13.94 7.65
CA ALA A 495 -28.18 13.64 7.46
C ALA A 495 -28.44 12.13 7.28
N MET A 496 -27.61 11.46 6.46
CA MET A 496 -27.76 10.03 6.19
C MET A 496 -27.51 9.17 7.43
N LYS A 497 -26.49 9.49 8.26
CA LYS A 497 -26.23 8.75 9.50
C LYS A 497 -27.41 8.82 10.48
N ALA A 498 -28.04 9.99 10.61
CA ALA A 498 -29.24 10.17 11.42
C ALA A 498 -30.44 9.35 10.89
N ASP A 499 -30.70 9.37 9.57
CA ASP A 499 -31.79 8.56 8.99
C ASP A 499 -31.54 7.05 9.14
N LEU A 500 -30.29 6.57 9.04
CA LEU A 500 -29.96 5.15 9.22
C LEU A 500 -30.01 4.71 10.68
N GLN A 501 -29.71 5.60 11.63
CA GLN A 501 -29.95 5.38 13.05
C GLN A 501 -31.46 5.19 13.32
N ALA A 502 -32.28 6.11 12.81
CA ALA A 502 -33.74 6.02 12.88
C ALA A 502 -34.32 4.74 12.26
N ILE A 503 -33.79 4.31 11.10
CA ILE A 503 -34.22 3.08 10.43
C ILE A 503 -33.88 1.84 11.26
N ARG A 504 -32.68 1.78 11.84
CA ARG A 504 -32.28 0.68 12.73
C ARG A 504 -33.17 0.60 13.97
N ALA A 505 -33.48 1.74 14.59
CA ALA A 505 -34.41 1.83 15.72
C ALA A 505 -35.82 1.31 15.35
N MET A 506 -36.41 1.75 14.23
CA MET A 506 -37.72 1.25 13.77
C MET A 506 -37.74 -0.27 13.58
N ILE A 507 -36.64 -0.88 13.13
CA ILE A 507 -36.52 -2.34 12.96
C ILE A 507 -36.33 -3.05 14.31
N THR A 508 -35.57 -2.48 15.25
CA THR A 508 -35.26 -3.13 16.53
C THR A 508 -36.31 -2.94 17.61
N ASP A 509 -37.02 -1.81 17.62
CA ASP A 509 -37.87 -1.41 18.74
C ASP A 509 -39.36 -1.43 18.36
N ASP A 510 -39.74 -0.81 17.24
CA ASP A 510 -41.16 -0.70 16.82
C ASP A 510 -41.69 -1.95 16.13
N ALA A 511 -40.85 -2.63 15.34
CA ALA A 511 -41.24 -3.78 14.52
C ALA A 511 -41.19 -5.12 15.29
N ALA A 512 -42.10 -6.04 14.96
CA ALA A 512 -42.19 -7.36 15.62
C ALA A 512 -42.59 -8.49 14.65
N PHE A 513 -42.03 -9.68 14.85
CA PHE A 513 -42.53 -10.88 14.18
C PHE A 513 -43.94 -11.21 14.70
N SER A 514 -44.90 -11.38 13.80
CA SER A 514 -46.25 -11.84 14.14
C SER A 514 -46.23 -13.25 14.75
N ALA A 515 -47.25 -13.61 15.54
CA ALA A 515 -47.34 -14.95 16.16
C ALA A 515 -47.23 -16.11 15.13
N THR A 516 -47.69 -15.89 13.89
CA THR A 516 -47.53 -16.85 12.78
C THR A 516 -46.07 -16.96 12.33
N GLN A 517 -45.37 -15.84 12.16
CA GLN A 517 -43.93 -15.82 11.84
C GLN A 517 -43.11 -16.45 12.98
N GLN A 518 -43.39 -16.08 14.24
CA GLN A 518 -42.74 -16.65 15.42
C GLN A 518 -42.86 -18.18 15.46
N SER A 519 -44.09 -18.71 15.33
CA SER A 519 -44.35 -20.15 15.30
C SER A 519 -43.60 -20.86 14.17
N ALA A 520 -43.51 -20.23 13.00
CA ALA A 520 -42.86 -20.80 11.83
C ALA A 520 -41.32 -20.73 11.91
N ILE A 521 -40.75 -19.66 12.49
CA ILE A 521 -39.33 -19.55 12.82
C ILE A 521 -38.92 -20.63 13.83
N LEU A 522 -39.66 -20.79 14.93
CA LEU A 522 -39.38 -21.83 15.93
C LEU A 522 -39.50 -23.24 15.34
N ALA A 523 -40.45 -23.47 14.43
CA ALA A 523 -40.55 -24.73 13.70
C ALA A 523 -39.33 -24.98 12.79
N ALA A 524 -38.85 -23.94 12.08
CA ALA A 524 -37.63 -24.02 11.26
C ALA A 524 -36.37 -24.28 12.11
N LEU A 525 -36.31 -23.74 13.33
CA LEU A 525 -35.21 -23.91 14.28
C LEU A 525 -35.31 -25.19 15.13
N SER A 526 -36.36 -26.00 14.98
CA SER A 526 -36.51 -27.27 15.71
C SER A 526 -35.36 -28.31 15.58
N PRO A 527 -34.48 -28.28 14.55
CA PRO A 527 -33.27 -29.11 14.53
C PRO A 527 -32.22 -28.75 15.58
N PHE A 528 -32.23 -27.52 16.12
CA PHE A 528 -31.29 -27.05 17.14
C PHE A 528 -31.76 -27.50 18.53
N THR A 529 -31.26 -28.65 19.00
CA THR A 529 -31.70 -29.32 20.24
C THR A 529 -30.81 -29.04 21.47
N GLU A 530 -29.67 -28.38 21.32
CA GLU A 530 -28.76 -28.01 22.42
C GLU A 530 -29.28 -26.76 23.15
N THR A 531 -29.89 -26.94 24.33
CA THR A 531 -30.52 -25.84 25.08
C THR A 531 -29.55 -24.85 25.71
N THR A 532 -28.25 -25.17 25.76
CA THR A 532 -27.20 -24.34 26.38
C THR A 532 -26.29 -23.67 25.35
N ARG A 533 -26.67 -23.66 24.06
CA ARG A 533 -25.83 -23.14 22.98
C ARG A 533 -26.59 -22.13 22.12
N LYS A 534 -26.05 -20.91 22.02
CA LYS A 534 -26.62 -19.83 21.19
C LYS A 534 -26.62 -20.28 19.70
N VAL A 535 -27.69 -19.99 18.95
CA VAL A 535 -27.75 -20.15 17.49
C VAL A 535 -27.21 -18.86 16.84
N ARG A 536 -26.27 -18.99 15.90
CA ARG A 536 -25.72 -17.87 15.12
C ARG A 536 -26.56 -17.66 13.87
N PHE A 537 -27.09 -16.45 13.73
CA PHE A 537 -27.81 -15.96 12.56
C PHE A 537 -26.84 -15.09 11.74
N ARG A 538 -26.37 -15.62 10.62
CA ARG A 538 -25.54 -14.89 9.66
C ARG A 538 -26.42 -14.17 8.64
N SER A 539 -26.13 -12.90 8.42
CA SER A 539 -26.59 -12.14 7.25
C SER A 539 -26.34 -12.92 5.96
N SER A 540 -27.27 -12.88 5.00
CA SER A 540 -27.15 -13.53 3.69
C SER A 540 -27.96 -12.74 2.66
N THR A 541 -27.33 -11.76 2.00
CA THR A 541 -28.02 -10.95 0.97
C THR A 541 -27.85 -11.54 -0.42
N ASN A 542 -28.72 -11.16 -1.38
CA ASN A 542 -28.58 -11.53 -2.80
C ASN A 542 -27.62 -10.61 -3.59
N LEU A 543 -27.07 -9.59 -2.93
CA LEU A 543 -26.06 -8.66 -3.46
C LEU A 543 -24.62 -9.08 -3.09
N GLU A 544 -24.51 -9.82 -1.99
CA GLU A 544 -23.29 -10.40 -1.47
C GLU A 544 -22.83 -11.57 -2.34
N ASP A 545 -21.51 -11.69 -2.50
CA ASP A 545 -20.81 -12.71 -3.31
C ASP A 545 -20.95 -12.55 -4.85
N THR A 546 -21.13 -11.31 -5.34
CA THR A 546 -21.00 -10.97 -6.78
C THR A 546 -19.55 -10.70 -7.16
N GLU A 547 -19.22 -10.70 -8.46
CA GLU A 547 -17.87 -10.33 -8.91
C GLU A 547 -17.51 -8.86 -8.61
N THR A 548 -18.46 -7.97 -8.33
CA THR A 548 -18.17 -6.53 -8.22
C THR A 548 -18.67 -5.86 -6.93
N PHE A 549 -19.22 -6.62 -5.98
CA PHE A 549 -19.67 -6.14 -4.67
C PHE A 549 -19.21 -7.07 -3.53
N VAL A 550 -18.25 -6.60 -2.73
CA VAL A 550 -17.72 -7.35 -1.57
C VAL A 550 -18.50 -6.95 -0.31
N GLY A 551 -19.39 -7.83 0.14
CA GLY A 551 -20.21 -7.61 1.35
C GLY A 551 -19.49 -7.78 2.71
N ALA A 552 -18.17 -7.95 2.71
CA ALA A 552 -17.39 -8.15 3.94
C ALA A 552 -17.42 -6.89 4.81
N GLY A 553 -17.66 -7.03 6.11
CA GLY A 553 -17.78 -5.90 7.05
C GLY A 553 -19.01 -5.00 6.86
N LEU A 554 -19.89 -5.26 5.88
CA LEU A 554 -21.09 -4.45 5.67
C LEU A 554 -22.27 -4.88 6.56
N TYR A 555 -22.42 -6.18 6.80
CA TYR A 555 -23.62 -6.77 7.44
C TYR A 555 -23.30 -7.63 8.65
N ASP A 556 -23.77 -7.22 9.82
CA ASP A 556 -23.56 -7.93 11.07
C ASP A 556 -24.23 -9.31 11.11
N SER A 557 -23.75 -10.15 12.03
CA SER A 557 -24.33 -11.45 12.34
C SER A 557 -24.51 -11.56 13.86
N TYR A 558 -25.66 -12.03 14.32
CA TYR A 558 -26.00 -12.05 15.75
C TYR A 558 -26.27 -13.46 16.25
N SER A 559 -26.02 -13.70 17.53
CA SER A 559 -26.34 -14.96 18.20
C SER A 559 -27.57 -14.79 19.10
N GLY A 560 -28.44 -15.81 19.15
CA GLY A 560 -29.61 -15.83 20.03
C GLY A 560 -29.82 -17.19 20.69
N CYS A 561 -30.32 -17.21 21.91
CA CYS A 561 -30.66 -18.44 22.61
C CYS A 561 -32.06 -18.91 22.21
N LEU A 562 -32.17 -20.15 21.73
CA LEU A 562 -33.47 -20.73 21.37
C LEU A 562 -34.27 -21.18 22.60
N ALA A 563 -33.61 -21.48 23.72
CA ALA A 563 -34.28 -21.91 24.94
C ALA A 563 -35.09 -20.77 25.59
N ASP A 564 -34.56 -19.53 25.58
CA ASP A 564 -35.25 -18.32 26.07
C ASP A 564 -36.65 -18.16 25.39
N ASP A 565 -36.71 -18.22 24.05
CA ASP A 565 -37.99 -18.12 23.30
C ASP A 565 -38.88 -19.38 23.37
N LEU A 566 -38.49 -20.40 24.16
CA LEU A 566 -39.22 -21.67 24.35
C LEU A 566 -39.64 -21.94 25.80
N ASP A 567 -39.22 -21.12 26.76
CA ASP A 567 -39.59 -21.30 28.16
C ASP A 567 -40.93 -20.63 28.52
N ALA A 568 -41.14 -20.31 29.79
CA ALA A 568 -42.43 -19.90 30.33
C ALA A 568 -42.52 -18.41 30.70
N ASP A 569 -41.43 -17.65 30.59
CA ASP A 569 -41.45 -16.23 30.92
C ASP A 569 -40.70 -15.34 29.91
N ALA A 570 -40.03 -14.30 30.40
CA ALA A 570 -39.35 -13.25 29.62
C ALA A 570 -38.28 -12.55 30.48
N ALA A 571 -37.84 -13.21 31.56
CA ALA A 571 -37.01 -12.68 32.62
C ALA A 571 -35.71 -13.48 32.72
N GLY A 572 -34.59 -12.82 32.43
CA GLY A 572 -33.28 -13.44 32.46
C GLY A 572 -32.85 -14.01 33.83
N PRO A 573 -31.74 -14.76 33.86
CA PRO A 573 -30.69 -14.74 32.84
C PRO A 573 -30.94 -15.65 31.63
N SER A 574 -30.22 -15.42 30.53
CA SER A 574 -30.30 -16.27 29.32
C SER A 574 -29.97 -17.73 29.64
N ALA A 575 -30.76 -18.68 29.14
CA ALA A 575 -30.57 -20.11 29.37
C ALA A 575 -29.30 -20.67 28.69
N CYS A 576 -28.83 -19.99 27.66
CA CYS A 576 -27.57 -20.31 26.97
C CYS A 576 -26.35 -19.63 27.60
N ASP A 577 -26.55 -18.61 28.45
CA ASP A 577 -25.48 -17.87 29.10
C ASP A 577 -25.98 -17.24 30.42
N PRO A 578 -25.75 -17.91 31.57
CA PRO A 578 -26.22 -17.40 32.86
C PRO A 578 -25.60 -16.08 33.32
N SER A 579 -24.60 -15.53 32.61
CA SER A 579 -24.03 -14.20 32.88
C SER A 579 -24.83 -13.07 32.23
N ASP A 580 -25.54 -13.36 31.13
CA ASP A 580 -26.48 -12.45 30.48
C ASP A 580 -27.72 -12.25 31.38
N ALA A 581 -27.78 -11.16 32.16
CA ALA A 581 -28.89 -10.88 33.08
C ALA A 581 -30.27 -10.66 32.42
N LYS A 582 -30.32 -10.61 31.09
CA LYS A 582 -31.54 -10.53 30.27
C LYS A 582 -31.50 -11.66 29.25
N GLU A 583 -32.66 -12.18 28.90
CA GLU A 583 -32.79 -13.10 27.77
C GLU A 583 -32.22 -12.52 26.48
N ARG A 584 -31.72 -13.43 25.64
CA ARG A 584 -31.10 -13.15 24.34
C ARG A 584 -31.79 -13.97 23.25
N GLY A 585 -33.12 -14.02 23.25
CA GLY A 585 -33.94 -14.79 22.31
C GLY A 585 -33.57 -14.63 20.82
N VAL A 586 -33.88 -15.67 20.03
CA VAL A 586 -33.68 -15.72 18.58
C VAL A 586 -34.45 -14.63 17.83
N PHE A 587 -35.62 -14.21 18.30
CA PHE A 587 -36.35 -13.10 17.65
C PHE A 587 -35.61 -11.77 17.75
N ARG A 588 -34.98 -11.48 18.91
CA ARG A 588 -34.11 -10.30 19.08
C ARG A 588 -32.91 -10.38 18.14
N ALA A 589 -32.26 -11.54 18.04
CA ALA A 589 -31.11 -11.73 17.16
C ALA A 589 -31.48 -11.50 15.68
N LEU A 590 -32.63 -12.03 15.23
CA LEU A 590 -33.13 -11.84 13.86
C LEU A 590 -33.44 -10.37 13.55
N LYS A 591 -34.11 -9.62 14.46
CA LYS A 591 -34.35 -8.18 14.25
C LYS A 591 -33.04 -7.40 14.11
N LYS A 592 -32.00 -7.75 14.87
CA LYS A 592 -30.68 -7.12 14.73
C LYS A 592 -29.98 -7.45 13.40
N VAL A 593 -30.08 -8.69 12.90
CA VAL A 593 -29.58 -9.04 11.54
C VAL A 593 -30.34 -8.26 10.46
N TYR A 594 -31.64 -8.03 10.65
CA TYR A 594 -32.43 -7.21 9.72
C TYR A 594 -32.07 -5.72 9.80
N ALA A 595 -31.77 -5.20 10.99
CA ALA A 595 -31.31 -3.82 11.17
C ALA A 595 -29.93 -3.59 10.51
N SER A 596 -29.01 -4.56 10.57
CA SER A 596 -27.67 -4.43 9.97
C SER A 596 -27.68 -4.30 8.45
N PHE A 597 -28.78 -4.64 7.76
CA PHE A 597 -28.97 -4.29 6.35
C PHE A 597 -28.84 -2.77 6.11
N TYR A 598 -29.15 -1.95 7.12
CA TYR A 598 -29.11 -0.48 7.09
C TYR A 598 -27.93 0.11 7.88
N ASN A 599 -26.83 -0.63 8.01
CA ASN A 599 -25.58 -0.06 8.53
C ASN A 599 -25.00 0.99 7.57
N ASP A 600 -24.33 2.00 8.13
CA ASP A 600 -23.80 3.18 7.43
C ASP A 600 -23.02 2.81 6.16
N ASN A 601 -22.02 1.92 6.30
CA ASN A 601 -21.18 1.46 5.18
C ASN A 601 -21.96 0.59 4.18
N ALA A 602 -22.91 -0.23 4.65
CA ALA A 602 -23.74 -1.07 3.78
C ALA A 602 -24.63 -0.23 2.86
N THR A 603 -25.26 0.82 3.41
CA THR A 603 -26.08 1.74 2.62
C THR A 603 -25.22 2.63 1.72
N LEU A 604 -24.07 3.13 2.19
CA LEU A 604 -23.14 3.90 1.37
C LEU A 604 -22.68 3.12 0.13
N GLU A 605 -22.31 1.85 0.30
CA GLU A 605 -21.88 1.00 -0.82
C GLU A 605 -23.03 0.68 -1.78
N ARG A 606 -24.24 0.39 -1.29
CA ARG A 606 -25.42 0.26 -2.15
C ARG A 606 -25.72 1.54 -2.93
N LEU A 607 -25.62 2.70 -2.30
CA LEU A 607 -25.84 4.01 -2.92
C LEU A 607 -24.76 4.34 -3.96
N ARG A 608 -23.49 4.04 -3.67
CA ARG A 608 -22.33 4.20 -4.58
C ARG A 608 -22.47 3.36 -5.84
N HIS A 609 -23.01 2.15 -5.71
CA HIS A 609 -23.28 1.23 -6.82
C HIS A 609 -24.66 1.44 -7.49
N LEU A 610 -25.45 2.43 -7.06
CA LEU A 610 -26.81 2.72 -7.55
C LEU A 610 -27.75 1.51 -7.48
N VAL A 611 -27.64 0.71 -6.41
CA VAL A 611 -28.48 -0.47 -6.16
C VAL A 611 -29.92 -0.06 -5.86
N ASP A 612 -30.88 -0.66 -6.57
CA ASP A 612 -32.30 -0.55 -6.24
C ASP A 612 -32.63 -1.42 -5.03
N GLU A 613 -32.89 -0.78 -3.88
CA GLU A 613 -33.26 -1.48 -2.64
C GLU A 613 -34.48 -2.40 -2.77
N ALA A 614 -35.37 -2.20 -3.74
CA ALA A 614 -36.51 -3.09 -3.96
C ALA A 614 -36.10 -4.49 -4.46
N THR A 615 -34.94 -4.60 -5.10
CA THR A 615 -34.41 -5.85 -5.69
C THR A 615 -33.48 -6.64 -4.76
N VAL A 616 -33.14 -6.08 -3.60
CA VAL A 616 -32.24 -6.67 -2.61
C VAL A 616 -32.93 -6.91 -1.27
N GLY A 617 -32.37 -7.79 -0.44
CA GLY A 617 -32.90 -8.07 0.89
C GLY A 617 -31.97 -8.88 1.77
N MET A 618 -32.44 -9.21 2.98
CA MET A 618 -31.69 -9.96 3.99
C MET A 618 -32.35 -11.31 4.28
N ALA A 619 -31.84 -12.37 3.66
CA ALA A 619 -32.08 -13.74 4.10
C ALA A 619 -31.08 -14.08 5.21
N VAL A 620 -31.26 -15.22 5.89
CA VAL A 620 -30.47 -15.55 7.09
C VAL A 620 -30.01 -17.00 7.06
N LEU A 621 -28.71 -17.22 7.24
CA LEU A 621 -28.13 -18.54 7.48
C LEU A 621 -28.02 -18.78 9.00
N ALA A 622 -28.77 -19.75 9.52
CA ALA A 622 -28.71 -20.19 10.91
C ALA A 622 -27.87 -21.46 11.05
N HIS A 623 -26.87 -21.43 11.94
CA HIS A 623 -26.12 -22.60 12.43
C HIS A 623 -25.75 -22.37 13.90
N TYR A 624 -25.27 -23.37 14.64
CA TYR A 624 -24.84 -23.13 16.03
C TYR A 624 -23.68 -22.14 16.13
N SER A 625 -23.65 -21.33 17.20
CA SER A 625 -22.50 -20.47 17.47
C SER A 625 -21.25 -21.28 17.83
N PHE A 626 -20.12 -20.59 17.77
CA PHE A 626 -18.83 -21.03 18.26
C PHE A 626 -18.51 -20.09 19.42
N PRO A 627 -18.64 -20.55 20.68
CA PRO A 627 -18.26 -19.74 21.84
C PRO A 627 -16.74 -19.54 21.87
N ASP A 628 -16.30 -18.32 22.20
CA ASP A 628 -14.89 -17.91 22.19
C ASP A 628 -14.00 -18.86 23.00
N ALA A 629 -14.51 -19.36 24.13
CA ALA A 629 -13.84 -20.32 25.01
C ALA A 629 -13.52 -21.69 24.38
N ILE A 630 -14.00 -21.98 23.17
CA ILE A 630 -13.65 -23.19 22.41
C ILE A 630 -13.00 -22.90 21.05
N GLU A 631 -12.74 -21.64 20.69
CA GLU A 631 -12.04 -21.30 19.46
C GLU A 631 -10.53 -21.34 19.69
N LEU A 632 -9.83 -22.20 18.94
CA LEU A 632 -8.36 -22.32 19.00
C LEU A 632 -7.69 -21.41 17.96
N ALA A 633 -8.35 -21.25 16.80
CA ALA A 633 -7.95 -20.32 15.77
C ALA A 633 -9.16 -19.90 14.92
N ASN A 634 -9.07 -18.75 14.28
CA ASN A 634 -9.98 -18.33 13.21
C ASN A 634 -9.19 -17.74 12.03
N GLY A 635 -9.76 -17.79 10.82
CA GLY A 635 -9.02 -17.41 9.62
C GLY A 635 -9.86 -17.16 8.38
N VAL A 636 -9.27 -16.40 7.47
CA VAL A 636 -9.71 -16.26 6.08
C VAL A 636 -8.63 -16.78 5.14
N ALA A 637 -9.01 -17.23 3.95
CA ALA A 637 -8.05 -17.69 2.95
C ALA A 637 -8.54 -17.46 1.52
N THR A 638 -7.65 -17.02 0.64
CA THR A 638 -7.90 -17.02 -0.80
C THR A 638 -7.21 -18.20 -1.49
N MET A 639 -7.80 -18.66 -2.59
CA MET A 639 -7.28 -19.75 -3.41
C MET A 639 -7.50 -19.42 -4.89
N SER A 640 -6.43 -19.38 -5.69
CA SER A 640 -6.49 -18.98 -7.09
C SER A 640 -5.98 -20.04 -8.06
N LYS A 641 -6.51 -20.02 -9.29
CA LYS A 641 -6.08 -20.86 -10.41
C LYS A 641 -6.20 -20.14 -11.75
N SER A 642 -5.07 -19.71 -12.31
CA SER A 642 -4.98 -18.85 -13.51
C SER A 642 -4.33 -19.58 -14.71
N GLY A 643 -5.09 -20.47 -15.37
CA GLY A 643 -4.69 -21.14 -16.62
C GLY A 643 -3.60 -22.23 -16.49
N SER A 644 -2.74 -22.14 -15.48
CA SER A 644 -1.83 -23.18 -15.01
C SER A 644 -2.59 -24.29 -14.24
N PRO A 645 -2.07 -25.54 -14.16
CA PRO A 645 -2.52 -26.51 -13.17
C PRO A 645 -2.12 -26.14 -11.73
N THR A 646 -1.15 -25.24 -11.53
CA THR A 646 -0.76 -24.73 -10.20
C THR A 646 -1.92 -23.98 -9.54
N ARG A 647 -2.06 -24.16 -8.22
CA ARG A 647 -3.00 -23.41 -7.38
C ARG A 647 -2.21 -22.65 -6.33
N HIS A 648 -2.53 -21.38 -6.15
CA HIS A 648 -1.89 -20.50 -5.17
C HIS A 648 -2.86 -20.24 -4.02
N PHE A 649 -2.34 -20.19 -2.79
CA PHE A 649 -3.08 -19.94 -1.57
C PHE A 649 -2.48 -18.77 -0.81
N GLU A 650 -3.34 -17.99 -0.16
CA GLU A 650 -2.94 -17.02 0.86
C GLU A 650 -3.91 -17.19 2.04
N LEU A 651 -3.38 -17.51 3.20
CA LEU A 651 -4.14 -17.76 4.42
C LEU A 651 -3.76 -16.72 5.46
N VAL A 652 -4.77 -16.09 6.07
CA VAL A 652 -4.61 -15.15 7.19
C VAL A 652 -5.32 -15.76 8.40
N THR A 653 -4.58 -16.02 9.47
CA THR A 653 -5.06 -16.77 10.65
C THR A 653 -4.73 -16.04 11.95
N GLN A 654 -5.64 -16.05 12.92
CA GLN A 654 -5.43 -15.48 14.24
C GLN A 654 -5.71 -16.52 15.33
N ALA A 655 -4.90 -16.50 16.38
CA ALA A 655 -5.03 -17.40 17.51
C ALA A 655 -6.25 -17.05 18.38
N GLY A 656 -6.91 -18.09 18.89
CA GLY A 656 -8.13 -17.97 19.70
C GLY A 656 -9.31 -17.37 18.92
N ALA A 657 -10.17 -16.67 19.66
CA ALA A 657 -11.34 -15.96 19.14
C ALA A 657 -11.05 -14.53 18.66
N VAL A 658 -9.81 -14.04 18.77
CA VAL A 658 -9.46 -12.66 18.36
C VAL A 658 -9.66 -12.52 16.86
N SER A 659 -10.41 -11.50 16.44
CA SER A 659 -10.84 -11.29 15.06
C SER A 659 -9.65 -11.15 14.08
N VAL A 660 -9.72 -11.86 12.96
CA VAL A 660 -8.81 -11.67 11.81
C VAL A 660 -9.19 -10.43 10.98
N THR A 661 -10.49 -10.17 10.83
CA THR A 661 -11.00 -9.13 9.93
C THR A 661 -11.05 -7.75 10.57
N ASN A 662 -11.14 -7.68 11.90
CA ASN A 662 -11.11 -6.43 12.67
C ASN A 662 -10.51 -6.70 14.06
N PRO A 663 -9.19 -6.89 14.19
CA PRO A 663 -8.53 -7.22 15.46
C PRO A 663 -8.58 -6.05 16.45
N ASP A 664 -8.94 -6.34 17.71
CA ASP A 664 -8.85 -5.36 18.79
C ASP A 664 -7.40 -4.92 19.05
N GLY A 665 -7.14 -3.62 18.93
CA GLY A 665 -5.85 -3.01 19.25
C GLY A 665 -4.75 -3.36 18.23
N ALA A 666 -3.60 -3.81 18.73
CA ALA A 666 -2.38 -4.00 17.91
C ALA A 666 -2.14 -5.45 17.43
N ALA A 667 -3.17 -6.31 17.47
CA ALA A 667 -3.02 -7.74 17.18
C ALA A 667 -2.86 -8.02 15.67
N GLN A 668 -1.66 -8.41 15.25
CA GLN A 668 -1.35 -8.85 13.89
C GLN A 668 -1.65 -10.35 13.72
N PRO A 669 -2.30 -10.77 12.62
CA PRO A 669 -2.51 -12.18 12.31
C PRO A 669 -1.26 -12.83 11.70
N GLU A 670 -1.23 -14.16 11.70
CA GLU A 670 -0.32 -14.96 10.87
C GLU A 670 -0.74 -14.91 9.40
N VAL A 671 0.21 -14.75 8.48
CA VAL A 671 0.00 -14.76 7.03
C VAL A 671 0.89 -15.83 6.41
N VAL A 672 0.28 -16.79 5.73
CA VAL A 672 0.94 -17.93 5.09
C VAL A 672 0.52 -17.98 3.63
N THR A 673 1.48 -17.90 2.71
CA THR A 673 1.24 -18.19 1.29
C THR A 673 1.62 -19.64 0.96
N GLY A 674 1.09 -20.19 -0.13
CA GLY A 674 1.49 -21.52 -0.57
C GLY A 674 1.16 -21.80 -2.02
N ASP A 675 1.84 -22.81 -2.57
CA ASP A 675 1.65 -23.29 -3.94
C ASP A 675 1.46 -24.81 -3.97
N ALA A 676 0.35 -25.27 -4.55
CA ALA A 676 0.12 -26.68 -4.87
C ALA A 676 0.45 -26.96 -6.34
N PHE A 677 1.47 -27.79 -6.53
CA PHE A 677 1.86 -28.36 -7.82
C PHE A 677 1.39 -29.82 -7.93
N SER A 678 1.54 -30.43 -9.11
CA SER A 678 1.25 -31.84 -9.33
C SER A 678 2.17 -32.82 -8.58
N PHE A 679 3.22 -32.32 -7.93
CA PHE A 679 4.24 -33.11 -7.22
C PHE A 679 4.38 -32.76 -5.73
N GLY A 680 3.58 -31.82 -5.20
CA GLY A 680 3.61 -31.41 -3.80
C GLY A 680 2.99 -30.03 -3.55
N THR A 681 2.64 -29.77 -2.30
CA THR A 681 2.19 -28.48 -1.78
C THR A 681 3.23 -27.93 -0.82
N TYR A 682 3.58 -26.65 -0.99
CA TYR A 682 4.60 -25.94 -0.22
C TYR A 682 4.01 -24.67 0.39
N PHE A 683 4.41 -24.34 1.61
CA PHE A 683 3.95 -23.16 2.34
C PHE A 683 5.12 -22.26 2.76
N TYR A 684 4.86 -20.97 2.83
CA TYR A 684 5.83 -19.93 3.17
C TYR A 684 5.18 -18.93 4.14
N LEU A 685 5.68 -18.87 5.36
CA LEU A 685 5.28 -17.86 6.34
C LEU A 685 5.74 -16.48 5.86
N GLN A 686 4.80 -15.55 5.64
CA GLN A 686 5.08 -14.16 5.31
C GLN A 686 5.11 -13.28 6.56
N GLN A 687 4.24 -13.57 7.53
CA GLN A 687 4.11 -12.85 8.80
C GLN A 687 3.67 -13.84 9.87
N GLY A 688 4.27 -13.82 11.07
CA GLY A 688 3.77 -14.57 12.22
C GLY A 688 2.72 -13.76 13.00
N SER A 689 1.80 -14.43 13.69
CA SER A 689 0.85 -13.73 14.59
C SER A 689 1.58 -13.02 15.73
N SER A 690 1.08 -11.86 16.14
CA SER A 690 1.58 -11.15 17.33
C SER A 690 0.92 -11.61 18.64
N LEU A 691 -0.18 -12.37 18.55
CA LEU A 691 -0.80 -13.03 19.72
C LEU A 691 -0.08 -14.32 20.06
N LEU A 692 0.53 -14.94 19.06
CA LEU A 692 1.42 -16.04 19.30
C LEU A 692 2.84 -15.55 19.54
N PRO A 693 3.59 -16.36 20.27
CA PRO A 693 5.02 -16.36 20.12
C PRO A 693 5.43 -16.46 18.61
N LEU A 694 6.17 -15.47 18.07
CA LEU A 694 6.88 -15.44 16.77
C LEU A 694 7.64 -16.76 16.40
N GLY A 695 7.11 -17.58 15.49
CA GLY A 695 7.72 -18.86 15.10
C GLY A 695 7.18 -20.07 15.87
N GLN A 696 6.23 -19.86 16.79
CA GLN A 696 5.03 -20.69 16.77
C GLN A 696 4.15 -20.27 15.60
N TYR A 697 3.20 -21.13 15.27
CA TYR A 697 2.26 -20.97 14.17
C TYR A 697 0.85 -21.13 14.71
N VAL A 698 -0.13 -20.48 14.08
CA VAL A 698 -1.54 -20.51 14.52
C VAL A 698 -2.18 -21.86 14.26
N LEU A 699 -1.78 -22.54 13.19
CA LEU A 699 -2.07 -23.95 12.95
C LEU A 699 -0.75 -24.76 12.96
N ALA A 700 -0.80 -26.03 13.33
CA ALA A 700 0.39 -26.86 13.44
C ALA A 700 1.15 -27.00 12.10
N TRP A 701 2.38 -26.49 12.07
CA TRP A 701 3.17 -26.37 10.85
C TRP A 701 3.79 -27.71 10.40
N ASP A 702 3.62 -28.18 9.17
CA ASP A 702 2.74 -27.71 8.09
C ASP A 702 1.59 -28.69 7.78
N ASP A 703 1.34 -29.64 8.68
CA ASP A 703 0.31 -30.68 8.51
C ASP A 703 -1.13 -30.14 8.62
N GLU A 704 -1.41 -29.20 9.53
CA GLU A 704 -2.76 -28.59 9.62
C GLU A 704 -3.00 -27.60 8.47
N TYR A 705 -1.96 -26.90 8.00
CA TYR A 705 -2.01 -26.11 6.79
C TYR A 705 -2.32 -26.97 5.55
N ARG A 706 -1.67 -28.13 5.40
CA ARG A 706 -2.02 -29.12 4.36
C ARG A 706 -3.47 -29.56 4.48
N ALA A 707 -3.89 -30.04 5.65
CA ALA A 707 -5.23 -30.54 5.88
C ALA A 707 -6.31 -29.49 5.57
N LEU A 708 -6.07 -28.23 5.92
CA LEU A 708 -6.97 -27.12 5.59
C LEU A 708 -7.02 -26.85 4.07
N THR A 709 -5.87 -26.84 3.38
CA THR A 709 -5.86 -26.68 1.91
C THR A 709 -6.48 -27.86 1.17
N ASP A 710 -6.42 -29.09 1.70
CA ASP A 710 -7.12 -30.25 1.15
C ASP A 710 -8.65 -30.09 1.23
N LEU A 711 -9.16 -29.48 2.30
CA LEU A 711 -10.58 -29.10 2.41
C LEU A 711 -10.96 -28.03 1.37
N PHE A 712 -10.12 -27.00 1.18
CA PHE A 712 -10.34 -25.99 0.14
C PHE A 712 -10.30 -26.60 -1.26
N ASP A 713 -9.40 -27.54 -1.53
CA ASP A 713 -9.29 -28.29 -2.78
C ASP A 713 -10.54 -29.13 -3.08
N ALA A 714 -11.13 -29.75 -2.05
CA ALA A 714 -12.39 -30.49 -2.17
C ALA A 714 -13.56 -29.55 -2.53
N VAL A 715 -13.65 -28.39 -1.86
CA VAL A 715 -14.67 -27.38 -2.15
C VAL A 715 -14.47 -26.75 -3.53
N ALA A 716 -13.25 -26.39 -3.91
CA ALA A 716 -12.92 -25.85 -5.23
C ALA A 716 -13.19 -26.85 -6.36
N THR A 717 -12.93 -28.14 -6.12
CA THR A 717 -13.32 -29.23 -7.03
C THR A 717 -14.84 -29.27 -7.21
N ALA A 718 -15.59 -29.23 -6.11
CA ALA A 718 -17.06 -29.18 -6.15
C ALA A 718 -17.58 -27.90 -6.82
N TRP A 719 -16.92 -26.75 -6.62
CA TRP A 719 -17.23 -25.48 -7.26
C TRP A 719 -17.10 -25.58 -8.79
N THR A 720 -15.97 -26.09 -9.30
CA THR A 720 -15.76 -26.24 -10.76
C THR A 720 -16.66 -27.29 -11.42
N ALA A 721 -17.34 -28.13 -10.64
CA ALA A 721 -18.35 -29.07 -11.14
C ALA A 721 -19.75 -28.45 -11.28
N LEU A 722 -19.96 -27.22 -10.80
CA LEU A 722 -21.25 -26.52 -10.92
C LEU A 722 -21.51 -26.08 -12.38
N PRO A 723 -22.78 -26.09 -12.85
CA PRO A 723 -23.13 -25.59 -14.18
C PRO A 723 -22.70 -24.14 -14.37
N GLY A 724 -21.93 -23.86 -15.43
CA GLY A 724 -21.45 -22.51 -15.75
C GLY A 724 -20.19 -22.05 -15.01
N ALA A 725 -19.69 -22.81 -14.03
CA ALA A 725 -18.46 -22.45 -13.32
C ALA A 725 -17.22 -22.47 -14.22
N SER A 726 -16.34 -21.48 -14.04
CA SER A 726 -15.07 -21.38 -14.76
C SER A 726 -14.03 -22.37 -14.20
N ALA A 727 -13.25 -22.99 -15.09
CA ALA A 727 -12.09 -23.82 -14.72
C ALA A 727 -10.90 -23.00 -14.17
N GLN A 728 -10.98 -21.67 -14.25
CA GLN A 728 -10.10 -20.69 -13.64
C GLN A 728 -10.90 -19.87 -12.62
N TYR A 729 -10.42 -19.75 -11.40
CA TYR A 729 -11.17 -19.15 -10.29
C TYR A 729 -10.24 -18.38 -9.34
N LEU A 730 -10.84 -17.48 -8.56
CA LEU A 730 -10.35 -17.01 -7.29
C LEU A 730 -11.50 -17.26 -6.29
N LEU A 731 -11.24 -18.03 -5.23
CA LEU A 731 -12.21 -18.34 -4.19
C LEU A 731 -11.70 -17.77 -2.86
N ASP A 732 -12.62 -17.31 -2.03
CA ASP A 732 -12.40 -16.83 -0.66
C ASP A 732 -13.15 -17.71 0.33
N PHE A 733 -12.51 -18.01 1.47
CA PHE A 733 -12.95 -18.97 2.48
C PHE A 733 -12.87 -18.38 3.88
N GLU A 734 -13.84 -18.70 4.74
CA GLU A 734 -13.72 -18.52 6.20
C GLU A 734 -13.59 -19.88 6.88
N TYR A 735 -12.71 -19.99 7.87
CA TYR A 735 -12.51 -21.21 8.66
C TYR A 735 -12.22 -20.92 10.13
N LYS A 736 -12.35 -21.94 10.97
CA LYS A 736 -11.92 -21.95 12.38
C LYS A 736 -11.32 -23.31 12.75
N GLN A 737 -10.50 -23.32 13.80
CA GLN A 737 -10.09 -24.54 14.50
C GLN A 737 -10.73 -24.54 15.89
N VAL A 738 -11.29 -25.67 16.34
CA VAL A 738 -12.10 -25.71 17.57
C VAL A 738 -11.70 -26.79 18.57
N ALA A 739 -11.79 -26.45 19.84
CA ALA A 739 -11.59 -27.33 20.97
C ALA A 739 -12.81 -28.26 21.18
N PRO A 740 -12.62 -29.45 21.78
CA PRO A 740 -11.36 -30.01 22.28
C PRO A 740 -10.58 -30.82 21.23
N GLY A 741 -11.11 -31.01 20.02
CA GLY A 741 -10.55 -31.92 19.01
C GLY A 741 -9.41 -31.34 18.17
N GLY A 742 -9.30 -30.01 18.07
CA GLY A 742 -8.48 -29.36 17.04
C GLY A 742 -9.17 -29.37 15.67
N ASP A 743 -10.49 -29.53 15.64
CA ASP A 743 -11.24 -29.79 14.41
C ASP A 743 -11.23 -28.55 13.51
N LEU A 744 -10.75 -28.72 12.27
CA LEU A 744 -10.81 -27.68 11.23
C LEU A 744 -12.22 -27.62 10.65
N VAL A 745 -12.83 -26.43 10.68
CA VAL A 745 -14.21 -26.20 10.23
C VAL A 745 -14.24 -25.03 9.25
N VAL A 746 -14.63 -25.30 8.00
CA VAL A 746 -14.88 -24.27 6.98
C VAL A 746 -16.34 -23.81 7.08
N LYS A 747 -16.53 -22.49 7.12
CA LYS A 747 -17.80 -21.83 7.47
C LYS A 747 -18.36 -20.94 6.37
N GLN A 748 -17.55 -20.61 5.36
CA GLN A 748 -17.96 -19.85 4.18
C GLN A 748 -17.06 -20.21 2.99
N VAL A 749 -17.62 -20.14 1.79
CA VAL A 749 -16.88 -20.06 0.53
C VAL A 749 -17.63 -19.10 -0.39
N ARG A 750 -16.91 -18.30 -1.17
CA ARG A 750 -17.48 -17.43 -2.21
C ARG A 750 -16.48 -17.21 -3.35
N PRO A 751 -16.93 -16.87 -4.56
CA PRO A 751 -16.04 -16.42 -5.62
C PRO A 751 -15.61 -14.98 -5.37
N LEU A 752 -14.41 -14.63 -5.83
CA LEU A 752 -13.97 -13.24 -5.98
C LEU A 752 -13.81 -12.91 -7.47
N PRO A 753 -13.92 -11.62 -7.87
CA PRO A 753 -13.53 -11.19 -9.20
C PRO A 753 -12.12 -11.65 -9.54
N ARG A 754 -11.92 -12.08 -10.78
CA ARG A 754 -10.59 -12.10 -11.38
C ARG A 754 -10.33 -10.73 -12.00
N PRO A 755 -9.12 -10.15 -11.88
CA PRO A 755 -8.80 -8.90 -12.55
C PRO A 755 -9.06 -8.99 -14.06
N ASP A 756 -9.95 -8.16 -14.60
CA ASP A 756 -10.19 -8.09 -16.04
C ASP A 756 -8.95 -7.52 -16.73
N THR A 757 -8.32 -8.34 -17.58
CA THR A 757 -7.14 -7.97 -18.37
C THR A 757 -7.50 -7.35 -19.73
N THR A 758 -8.79 -7.15 -20.02
CA THR A 758 -9.30 -6.77 -21.36
C THR A 758 -9.84 -5.33 -21.43
N ALA A 759 -10.32 -4.75 -20.33
CA ALA A 759 -10.55 -3.31 -20.24
C ALA A 759 -9.22 -2.52 -20.35
N SER A 760 -9.27 -1.33 -20.94
CA SER A 760 -8.14 -0.39 -20.93
C SER A 760 -8.63 1.05 -20.96
N PHE A 761 -8.07 1.90 -20.11
CA PHE A 761 -8.39 3.33 -20.03
C PHE A 761 -7.47 4.14 -20.94
N THR A 762 -8.05 5.05 -21.73
CA THR A 762 -7.31 6.16 -22.34
C THR A 762 -6.56 6.91 -21.24
N THR A 763 -5.28 7.17 -21.47
CA THR A 763 -4.44 7.88 -20.50
C THR A 763 -4.69 9.39 -20.58
N TYR A 764 -4.75 10.06 -19.43
CA TYR A 764 -4.82 11.51 -19.31
C TYR A 764 -3.48 12.07 -18.81
N LEU A 765 -2.87 12.92 -19.61
CA LEU A 765 -1.72 13.72 -19.20
C LEU A 765 -2.24 14.90 -18.39
N LEU A 766 -1.86 14.98 -17.11
CA LEU A 766 -2.26 16.05 -16.19
C LEU A 766 -1.68 17.42 -16.64
N PRO A 767 -2.37 18.53 -16.31
CA PRO A 767 -1.77 19.87 -16.40
C PRO A 767 -0.58 19.97 -15.44
N SER A 768 0.42 20.77 -15.82
CA SER A 768 1.61 20.96 -14.99
C SER A 768 1.34 22.01 -13.91
N ASP A 769 1.57 21.66 -12.65
CA ASP A 769 1.56 22.60 -11.53
C ASP A 769 2.92 23.30 -11.34
N ALA A 770 4.02 22.64 -11.72
CA ALA A 770 5.36 23.19 -11.89
C ALA A 770 6.03 22.70 -13.20
N PRO A 771 7.00 23.43 -13.78
CA PRO A 771 7.68 22.98 -14.99
C PRO A 771 8.59 21.77 -14.76
N LEU A 772 8.48 20.74 -15.61
CA LEU A 772 9.46 19.65 -15.66
C LEU A 772 10.77 20.19 -16.23
N THR A 773 11.84 20.14 -15.44
CA THR A 773 13.17 20.58 -15.88
C THR A 773 13.99 19.40 -16.36
N LEU A 774 14.45 19.44 -17.62
CA LEU A 774 15.27 18.39 -18.23
C LEU A 774 16.53 18.96 -18.87
N CYS A 775 17.63 18.23 -18.76
CA CYS A 775 18.90 18.52 -19.43
C CYS A 775 19.27 17.41 -20.41
N THR A 776 20.24 17.69 -21.27
CA THR A 776 21.00 16.65 -21.98
C THR A 776 21.61 15.68 -20.98
N TYR A 777 21.22 14.41 -21.06
CA TYR A 777 21.67 13.36 -20.15
C TYR A 777 23.12 12.98 -20.45
N GLN A 778 23.99 13.18 -19.47
CA GLN A 778 25.42 12.87 -19.57
C GLN A 778 25.68 11.46 -19.02
N GLY A 779 25.28 10.47 -19.82
CA GLY A 779 25.44 9.04 -19.58
C GLY A 779 25.70 8.30 -20.90
N GLU A 780 25.54 6.97 -20.92
CA GLU A 780 26.01 6.08 -21.99
C GLU A 780 25.48 6.37 -23.41
N GLN A 781 24.36 7.08 -23.53
CA GLN A 781 23.66 7.27 -24.79
C GLN A 781 24.20 8.47 -25.59
N GLY A 782 24.31 8.32 -26.91
CA GLY A 782 24.87 9.32 -27.82
C GLY A 782 26.39 9.22 -27.98
N THR A 783 27.03 10.34 -28.35
CA THR A 783 28.49 10.54 -28.31
C THR A 783 28.79 11.75 -27.43
N GLY A 784 29.96 11.84 -26.82
CA GLY A 784 30.35 12.97 -25.98
C GLY A 784 30.39 14.30 -26.74
N LEU A 785 30.81 14.28 -28.00
CA LEU A 785 30.74 15.46 -28.88
C LEU A 785 29.29 15.82 -29.24
N GLY A 786 28.42 14.84 -29.53
CA GLY A 786 26.98 15.04 -29.76
C GLY A 786 26.25 15.62 -28.56
N ASN A 787 26.46 15.01 -27.39
CA ASN A 787 25.93 15.47 -26.11
C ASN A 787 26.48 16.85 -25.74
N HIS A 788 27.68 17.24 -26.20
CA HIS A 788 28.18 18.61 -26.04
C HIS A 788 27.45 19.62 -26.94
N ARG A 789 27.47 19.43 -28.27
CA ARG A 789 26.89 20.37 -29.24
C ARG A 789 25.36 20.48 -29.15
N GLY A 790 24.73 19.41 -28.68
CA GLY A 790 23.29 19.34 -28.39
C GLY A 790 22.91 19.58 -26.93
N LYS A 791 23.75 20.26 -26.14
CA LYS A 791 23.35 20.70 -24.79
C LYS A 791 22.09 21.56 -24.84
N VAL A 792 21.11 21.14 -24.05
CA VAL A 792 19.88 21.87 -23.78
C VAL A 792 19.57 21.87 -22.27
N ARG A 793 18.85 22.90 -21.82
CA ARG A 793 18.05 22.91 -20.59
C ARG A 793 16.61 23.26 -20.97
N LEU A 794 15.68 22.33 -20.80
CA LEU A 794 14.25 22.52 -21.01
C LEU A 794 13.54 22.78 -19.68
N ALA A 795 12.55 23.67 -19.68
CA ALA A 795 11.51 23.71 -18.65
C ALA A 795 10.14 23.59 -19.36
N LEU A 796 9.52 22.42 -19.21
CA LEU A 796 8.33 22.01 -19.98
C LEU A 796 7.08 22.04 -19.11
N THR A 797 5.96 22.50 -19.69
CA THR A 797 4.64 22.50 -19.04
C THR A 797 3.57 21.91 -19.96
N THR A 798 2.42 21.55 -19.40
CA THR A 798 1.23 20.99 -20.07
C THR A 798 -0.05 21.69 -19.62
N ASN A 799 -1.03 21.81 -20.51
CA ASN A 799 -2.37 22.30 -20.19
C ASN A 799 -3.36 21.19 -19.78
N GLY A 800 -2.92 19.93 -19.73
CA GLY A 800 -3.77 18.76 -19.54
C GLY A 800 -4.41 18.27 -20.85
N THR A 801 -4.40 16.97 -21.12
CA THR A 801 -5.09 16.38 -22.29
C THR A 801 -5.26 14.87 -22.22
N TRP A 802 -6.30 14.33 -22.84
CA TRP A 802 -6.42 12.91 -23.15
C TRP A 802 -5.39 12.51 -24.23
N LEU A 803 -4.71 11.38 -24.08
CA LEU A 803 -3.72 10.88 -25.05
C LEU A 803 -4.37 10.09 -26.21
N ASP A 804 -5.63 10.39 -26.52
CA ASP A 804 -6.35 9.87 -27.66
C ASP A 804 -5.95 10.58 -28.98
N ALA A 805 -6.60 10.24 -30.09
CA ALA A 805 -6.29 10.82 -31.39
C ALA A 805 -6.59 12.33 -31.50
N ALA A 806 -7.47 12.87 -30.64
CA ALA A 806 -7.84 14.29 -30.65
C ALA A 806 -6.88 15.12 -29.79
N GLY A 807 -6.60 14.68 -28.56
CA GLY A 807 -5.70 15.38 -27.65
C GLY A 807 -4.22 15.33 -28.09
N THR A 808 -3.80 14.28 -28.81
CA THR A 808 -2.48 14.26 -29.47
C THR A 808 -2.44 14.90 -30.85
N ALA A 809 -3.53 15.49 -31.38
CA ALA A 809 -3.51 16.07 -32.73
C ALA A 809 -2.66 17.36 -32.85
N THR A 810 -2.27 17.93 -31.70
CA THR A 810 -1.42 19.11 -31.60
C THR A 810 -0.45 18.96 -30.41
N SER A 811 0.52 19.88 -30.30
CA SER A 811 1.43 19.96 -29.15
C SER A 811 0.67 20.06 -27.82
N PHE A 812 0.77 19.03 -26.96
CA PHE A 812 0.27 19.09 -25.59
C PHE A 812 1.07 20.03 -24.67
N TYR A 813 2.26 20.47 -25.11
CA TYR A 813 3.10 21.41 -24.35
C TYR A 813 2.46 22.80 -24.30
N ALA A 814 2.45 23.37 -23.11
CA ALA A 814 2.05 24.75 -22.84
C ALA A 814 3.28 25.68 -22.83
N ALA A 815 3.19 26.82 -22.15
CA ALA A 815 4.26 27.81 -22.10
C ALA A 815 5.54 27.22 -21.47
N SER A 816 6.54 26.98 -22.31
CA SER A 816 7.77 26.27 -21.98
C SER A 816 8.99 27.12 -22.35
N THR A 817 10.17 26.75 -21.87
CA THR A 817 11.45 27.33 -22.31
C THR A 817 12.44 26.27 -22.72
N ALA A 818 13.32 26.63 -23.66
CA ALA A 818 14.48 25.85 -24.05
C ALA A 818 15.70 26.78 -24.11
N GLU A 819 16.67 26.56 -23.22
CA GLU A 819 18.00 27.15 -23.30
C GLU A 819 18.90 26.20 -24.09
N LEU A 820 19.44 26.66 -25.22
CA LEU A 820 20.24 25.88 -26.18
C LEU A 820 21.68 26.41 -26.22
N LEU A 821 22.66 25.54 -26.42
CA LEU A 821 24.04 25.95 -26.73
C LEU A 821 24.08 26.79 -28.03
N ASP A 822 24.63 28.00 -28.04
CA ASP A 822 24.78 28.79 -29.28
C ASP A 822 25.98 28.29 -30.10
N LEU A 823 25.77 27.70 -31.29
CA LEU A 823 26.89 27.29 -32.17
C LEU A 823 27.65 28.48 -32.80
N GLY A 824 27.04 29.67 -32.86
CA GLY A 824 27.64 30.87 -33.47
C GLY A 824 28.37 31.79 -32.51
N GLY A 825 28.29 31.52 -31.20
CA GLY A 825 28.77 32.42 -30.15
C GLY A 825 29.11 31.67 -28.87
N ALA A 826 29.62 32.38 -27.86
CA ALA A 826 30.12 31.79 -26.61
C ALA A 826 29.04 31.65 -25.51
N GLY A 827 27.76 31.80 -25.85
CA GLY A 827 26.65 31.83 -24.89
C GLY A 827 25.57 30.78 -25.17
N THR A 828 24.34 31.11 -24.78
CA THR A 828 23.14 30.28 -25.00
C THR A 828 22.05 31.08 -25.73
N VAL A 829 21.15 30.36 -26.41
CA VAL A 829 19.94 30.90 -27.03
C VAL A 829 18.74 30.41 -26.24
N THR A 830 17.89 31.31 -25.76
CA THR A 830 16.64 30.95 -25.06
C THR A 830 15.43 31.08 -26.00
N LEU A 831 14.69 29.99 -26.17
CA LEU A 831 13.35 29.98 -26.73
C LEU A 831 12.33 29.99 -25.58
N SER A 832 11.20 30.67 -25.77
CA SER A 832 10.15 30.81 -24.75
C SER A 832 8.76 30.88 -25.37
N GLY A 833 7.77 30.29 -24.71
CA GLY A 833 6.37 30.25 -25.17
C GLY A 833 5.94 28.83 -25.48
N VAL A 834 4.86 28.67 -26.25
CA VAL A 834 4.37 27.33 -26.64
C VAL A 834 5.31 26.74 -27.71
N PRO A 835 5.87 25.53 -27.56
CA PRO A 835 6.81 24.95 -28.53
C PRO A 835 6.28 24.91 -29.97
N GLY A 836 4.99 24.65 -30.17
CA GLY A 836 4.31 24.72 -31.47
C GLY A 836 4.24 26.11 -32.13
N THR A 837 4.78 27.16 -31.47
CA THR A 837 4.87 28.53 -32.01
C THR A 837 6.32 29.00 -32.24
N TRP A 838 7.32 28.16 -31.94
CA TRP A 838 8.72 28.47 -32.16
C TRP A 838 9.08 28.53 -33.66
N SER A 839 10.23 29.10 -33.99
CA SER A 839 10.69 29.19 -35.38
C SER A 839 10.82 27.80 -36.00
N GLY A 840 10.24 27.58 -37.18
CA GLY A 840 10.25 26.26 -37.82
C GLY A 840 9.42 25.19 -37.10
N ALA A 841 8.46 25.56 -36.25
CA ALA A 841 7.64 24.61 -35.50
C ALA A 841 6.92 23.60 -36.40
N VAL A 842 7.11 22.30 -36.11
CA VAL A 842 6.39 21.18 -36.74
C VAL A 842 5.96 20.20 -35.66
N HIS A 843 4.72 19.72 -35.73
CA HIS A 843 4.18 18.69 -34.85
C HIS A 843 3.91 17.40 -35.63
N LYS A 844 4.26 16.25 -35.05
CA LYS A 844 4.01 14.92 -35.63
C LYS A 844 3.68 13.91 -34.53
N VAL A 845 2.75 13.01 -34.83
CA VAL A 845 2.47 11.79 -34.06
C VAL A 845 2.97 10.59 -34.85
N ASP A 846 3.65 9.66 -34.19
CA ASP A 846 4.11 8.39 -34.78
C ASP A 846 3.90 7.26 -33.76
N ASP A 847 2.76 6.58 -33.85
CA ASP A 847 2.18 5.69 -32.83
C ASP A 847 2.12 6.34 -31.43
N ASP A 848 3.06 5.97 -30.55
CA ASP A 848 3.21 6.45 -29.18
C ASP A 848 4.22 7.61 -29.05
N ASN A 849 4.88 8.01 -30.14
CA ASN A 849 5.87 9.08 -30.14
C ASN A 849 5.23 10.42 -30.53
N ILE A 850 5.21 11.37 -29.60
CA ILE A 850 4.71 12.72 -29.82
C ILE A 850 5.90 13.66 -30.04
N MET A 851 6.08 14.09 -31.28
CA MET A 851 7.24 14.85 -31.76
C MET A 851 6.90 16.32 -31.97
N ASN A 852 7.74 17.21 -31.45
CA ASN A 852 7.66 18.66 -31.68
C ASN A 852 9.04 19.17 -32.08
N SER A 853 9.15 19.66 -33.32
CA SER A 853 10.38 20.15 -33.91
C SER A 853 10.43 21.66 -33.99
N TRP A 854 11.63 22.25 -33.99
CA TRP A 854 11.88 23.68 -34.23
C TRP A 854 13.25 23.89 -34.86
N SER A 855 13.56 25.08 -35.34
CA SER A 855 14.89 25.46 -35.83
C SER A 855 15.48 26.63 -35.05
N ASP A 856 16.80 26.61 -34.90
CA ASP A 856 17.61 27.73 -34.42
C ASP A 856 18.84 27.93 -35.32
N GLY A 857 19.57 29.03 -35.09
CA GLY A 857 20.68 29.44 -35.96
C GLY A 857 20.23 29.88 -37.36
N ALA A 858 21.19 30.03 -38.27
CA ALA A 858 20.95 30.39 -39.67
C ALA A 858 22.09 29.93 -40.58
N GLY A 859 21.78 29.65 -41.86
CA GLY A 859 22.77 29.24 -42.85
C GLY A 859 23.50 27.96 -42.44
N ALA A 860 24.84 27.95 -42.49
CA ALA A 860 25.65 26.79 -42.11
C ALA A 860 25.52 26.40 -40.62
N LEU A 861 25.11 27.33 -39.76
CA LEU A 861 24.89 27.12 -38.33
C LEU A 861 23.43 26.77 -37.98
N GLN A 862 22.56 26.61 -38.98
CA GLN A 862 21.17 26.24 -38.72
C GLN A 862 21.08 24.79 -38.20
N ARG A 863 20.32 24.60 -37.13
CA ARG A 863 19.91 23.31 -36.61
C ARG A 863 18.40 23.16 -36.72
N THR A 864 17.94 21.92 -36.87
CA THR A 864 16.54 21.54 -36.64
C THR A 864 16.52 20.51 -35.52
N TRP A 865 15.89 20.88 -34.41
CA TRP A 865 15.66 20.02 -33.25
C TRP A 865 14.31 19.31 -33.40
N SER A 866 14.18 18.15 -32.78
CA SER A 866 12.92 17.41 -32.64
C SER A 866 12.86 16.81 -31.24
N LEU A 867 12.02 17.38 -30.36
CA LEU A 867 11.73 16.83 -29.04
C LEU A 867 10.68 15.73 -29.17
N THR A 868 11.00 14.52 -28.73
CA THR A 868 10.09 13.37 -28.74
C THR A 868 9.80 12.93 -27.31
N ALA A 869 8.52 12.86 -26.97
CA ALA A 869 8.05 12.12 -25.80
C ALA A 869 7.44 10.80 -26.28
N THR A 870 7.98 9.67 -25.82
CA THR A 870 7.32 8.36 -25.97
C THR A 870 6.31 8.24 -24.84
N VAL A 871 5.03 8.40 -25.18
CA VAL A 871 3.91 8.42 -24.22
C VAL A 871 3.25 7.05 -24.13
N GLU A 872 2.57 6.79 -23.03
CA GLU A 872 1.70 5.63 -22.91
C GLU A 872 0.25 6.08 -23.10
N ARG A 873 -0.41 5.62 -24.16
CA ARG A 873 -1.72 6.15 -24.57
C ARG A 873 -2.91 5.44 -23.92
N SER A 874 -2.70 4.18 -23.49
CA SER A 874 -3.71 3.36 -22.84
C SER A 874 -3.09 2.51 -21.74
N VAL A 875 -3.83 2.28 -20.65
CA VAL A 875 -3.39 1.46 -19.50
C VAL A 875 -4.48 0.46 -19.09
N GLY A 876 -4.09 -0.68 -18.53
CA GLY A 876 -5.02 -1.62 -17.90
C GLY A 876 -5.65 -1.04 -16.62
N PRO A 877 -6.80 -1.59 -16.15
CA PRO A 877 -7.55 -1.03 -15.02
C PRO A 877 -6.81 -1.08 -13.68
N ASN A 878 -5.84 -2.00 -13.55
CA ASN A 878 -4.94 -2.13 -12.42
C ASN A 878 -3.80 -1.08 -12.41
N ARG A 879 -3.82 -0.09 -13.29
CA ARG A 879 -2.79 0.94 -13.42
C ARG A 879 -3.42 2.33 -13.56
N SER A 880 -2.71 3.35 -13.06
CA SER A 880 -3.21 4.72 -13.13
C SER A 880 -3.26 5.24 -14.58
N PRO A 881 -4.41 5.76 -15.05
CA PRO A 881 -4.52 6.49 -16.31
C PRO A 881 -4.00 7.93 -16.18
N LEU A 882 -3.60 8.38 -14.98
CA LEU A 882 -3.04 9.72 -14.77
C LEU A 882 -1.53 9.71 -14.98
N LYS A 883 -1.06 10.55 -15.91
CA LYS A 883 0.37 10.75 -16.19
C LYS A 883 0.79 12.19 -15.99
N VAL A 884 2.05 12.37 -15.63
CA VAL A 884 2.80 13.63 -15.67
C VAL A 884 3.91 13.53 -16.71
N LEU A 885 4.44 14.65 -17.18
CA LEU A 885 5.52 14.64 -18.19
C LEU A 885 6.73 13.77 -17.78
N GLY A 886 7.04 13.71 -16.47
CA GLY A 886 8.16 12.94 -15.94
C GLY A 886 8.02 11.42 -16.06
N ASP A 887 6.84 10.91 -16.43
CA ASP A 887 6.62 9.48 -16.69
C ASP A 887 7.09 9.04 -18.09
N PHE A 888 7.34 9.98 -18.99
CA PHE A 888 7.62 9.69 -20.39
C PHE A 888 9.12 9.62 -20.65
N TYR A 889 9.51 8.71 -21.54
CA TYR A 889 10.86 8.70 -22.06
C TYR A 889 11.03 9.86 -23.05
N MET A 890 11.95 10.77 -22.75
CA MET A 890 12.13 12.02 -23.49
C MET A 890 13.49 12.07 -24.17
N THR A 891 13.48 12.38 -25.47
CA THR A 891 14.69 12.44 -26.30
C THR A 891 14.63 13.65 -27.22
N THR A 892 15.79 14.07 -27.72
CA THR A 892 15.85 15.04 -28.81
C THR A 892 16.76 14.58 -29.93
N GLN A 893 16.29 14.74 -31.17
CA GLN A 893 17.11 14.60 -32.36
C GLN A 893 17.48 15.98 -32.89
N ILE A 894 18.73 16.17 -33.30
CA ILE A 894 19.21 17.38 -33.96
C ILE A 894 19.63 17.02 -35.38
N VAL A 895 19.31 17.86 -36.35
CA VAL A 895 19.79 17.77 -37.74
C VAL A 895 20.51 19.08 -38.09
N TYR A 896 21.71 18.97 -38.64
CA TYR A 896 22.58 20.12 -38.93
C TYR A 896 22.55 20.50 -40.42
N ALA A 897 22.54 21.79 -40.72
CA ALA A 897 22.67 22.29 -42.09
C ALA A 897 24.08 22.11 -42.68
N THR A 898 25.07 21.78 -41.86
CA THR A 898 26.45 21.46 -42.27
C THR A 898 26.98 20.35 -41.35
N PRO A 899 27.63 19.29 -41.87
CA PRO A 899 28.15 18.21 -41.04
C PRO A 899 29.08 18.71 -39.93
N GLN A 900 28.88 18.19 -38.72
CA GLN A 900 29.66 18.50 -37.53
C GLN A 900 30.73 17.42 -37.31
N VAL A 901 31.89 17.81 -36.77
CA VAL A 901 32.93 16.84 -36.37
C VAL A 901 32.42 15.95 -35.24
N ASP A 902 32.71 14.66 -35.33
CA ASP A 902 32.31 13.67 -34.34
C ASP A 902 33.37 12.58 -34.14
N ASN A 903 33.30 11.88 -33.02
CA ASN A 903 34.08 10.68 -32.75
C ASN A 903 33.09 9.56 -32.41
N THR A 904 33.11 8.48 -33.19
CA THR A 904 32.24 7.31 -32.97
C THR A 904 33.11 6.06 -32.76
N TRP A 905 32.50 4.89 -32.61
CA TRP A 905 33.22 3.62 -32.61
C TRP A 905 33.96 3.34 -33.94
N GLU A 906 33.61 4.01 -35.04
CA GLU A 906 34.35 3.99 -36.32
C GLU A 906 35.55 4.98 -36.32
N GLY A 907 35.67 5.80 -35.27
CA GLY A 907 36.69 6.83 -35.09
C GLY A 907 36.23 8.23 -35.48
N TRP A 908 37.20 9.11 -35.72
CA TRP A 908 37.01 10.52 -36.06
C TRP A 908 36.39 10.70 -37.46
N GLY A 909 35.26 11.39 -37.52
CA GLY A 909 34.51 11.64 -38.75
C GLY A 909 33.62 12.87 -38.65
N THR A 910 32.48 12.83 -39.36
CA THR A 910 31.46 13.89 -39.29
C THR A 910 30.06 13.30 -39.30
N THR A 911 29.14 13.90 -38.55
CA THR A 911 27.71 13.57 -38.56
C THR A 911 26.85 14.74 -39.08
N ASP A 912 25.72 14.45 -39.71
CA ASP A 912 24.66 15.41 -40.02
C ASP A 912 23.50 15.38 -39.00
N THR A 913 23.51 14.44 -38.04
CA THR A 913 22.48 14.31 -37.01
C THR A 913 23.01 13.83 -35.65
N ASP A 914 22.37 14.28 -34.58
CA ASP A 914 22.53 13.73 -33.23
C ASP A 914 21.22 13.17 -32.71
N TRP A 915 21.30 12.17 -31.84
CA TRP A 915 20.19 11.73 -31.00
C TRP A 915 20.65 11.69 -29.55
N ILE A 916 19.85 12.32 -28.68
CA ILE A 916 20.23 12.68 -27.32
C ILE A 916 19.10 12.28 -26.38
N VAL A 917 19.45 11.62 -25.27
CA VAL A 917 18.52 11.34 -24.18
C VAL A 917 18.41 12.57 -23.27
N LEU A 918 17.20 12.86 -22.80
CA LEU A 918 16.95 13.92 -21.83
C LEU A 918 16.71 13.30 -20.45
N GLY A 919 17.26 13.93 -19.41
CA GLY A 919 17.14 13.44 -18.04
C GLY A 919 17.22 14.58 -17.03
N ALA A 920 17.34 14.24 -15.75
CA ALA A 920 17.56 15.22 -14.70
C ALA A 920 18.81 16.06 -14.97
N CYS A 921 18.75 17.35 -14.61
CA CYS A 921 19.92 18.22 -14.72
C CYS A 921 20.98 17.87 -13.67
N PRO A 922 22.28 17.90 -14.04
CA PRO A 922 23.36 17.77 -13.06
C PRO A 922 23.22 18.81 -11.95
N ALA A 923 23.50 18.40 -10.70
CA ALA A 923 23.35 19.26 -9.55
C ALA A 923 24.43 20.37 -9.53
N ASP A 924 24.06 21.59 -9.13
CA ASP A 924 25.01 22.70 -8.97
C ASP A 924 25.73 22.66 -7.59
N ALA A 925 25.29 21.80 -6.66
CA ALA A 925 25.82 21.64 -5.30
C ALA A 925 25.90 20.15 -4.89
N PRO A 926 26.77 19.76 -3.93
CA PRO A 926 26.87 18.39 -3.45
C PRO A 926 25.53 17.80 -2.97
N VAL A 927 25.29 16.56 -3.34
CA VAL A 927 24.15 15.75 -2.89
C VAL A 927 24.66 14.59 -2.04
N ASP A 928 23.93 14.22 -0.99
CA ASP A 928 24.32 13.13 -0.10
C ASP A 928 24.47 11.81 -0.86
N GLY A 929 25.55 11.07 -0.56
CA GLY A 929 25.88 9.80 -1.20
C GLY A 929 26.63 9.89 -2.54
N GLU A 930 26.83 11.08 -3.12
CA GLU A 930 27.62 11.26 -4.35
C GLU A 930 29.04 10.65 -4.25
N LEU A 931 29.45 9.95 -5.31
CA LEU A 931 30.76 9.31 -5.40
C LEU A 931 31.73 10.18 -6.20
N LEU A 932 32.64 10.87 -5.52
CA LEU A 932 33.66 11.71 -6.17
C LEU A 932 34.60 10.87 -7.06
N GLN A 933 34.83 11.39 -8.26
CA GLN A 933 35.66 10.82 -9.31
C GLN A 933 36.76 11.80 -9.71
N HIS A 934 37.95 11.24 -9.98
CA HIS A 934 39.09 11.97 -10.50
C HIS A 934 39.64 11.27 -11.75
N ARG A 935 40.01 12.03 -12.78
CA ARG A 935 40.75 11.55 -13.98
C ARG A 935 41.82 12.56 -14.36
N GLU A 936 43.03 12.10 -14.68
CA GLU A 936 44.13 12.95 -15.13
C GLU A 936 44.88 12.30 -16.30
N GLY A 937 45.36 13.12 -17.24
CA GLY A 937 46.23 12.65 -18.32
C GLY A 937 47.01 13.75 -19.03
N THR A 938 48.15 13.40 -19.62
CA THR A 938 49.06 14.36 -20.31
C THR A 938 49.46 13.88 -21.70
N VAL A 939 49.28 14.71 -22.72
CA VAL A 939 49.70 14.46 -24.11
C VAL A 939 50.27 15.76 -24.69
N GLY A 940 51.40 15.69 -25.40
CA GLY A 940 52.01 16.84 -26.08
C GLY A 940 52.42 18.01 -25.16
N GLY A 941 52.48 17.80 -23.84
CA GLY A 941 52.72 18.86 -22.85
C GLY A 941 51.46 19.59 -22.37
N VAL A 942 50.27 19.19 -22.85
CA VAL A 942 48.98 19.59 -22.28
C VAL A 942 48.53 18.52 -21.29
N THR A 943 48.16 18.94 -20.08
CA THR A 943 47.61 18.08 -19.03
C THR A 943 46.17 18.49 -18.74
N VAL A 944 45.27 17.49 -18.68
CA VAL A 944 43.87 17.66 -18.29
C VAL A 944 43.66 16.86 -17.01
N ALA A 945 43.15 17.53 -15.97
CA ALA A 945 42.70 16.91 -14.73
C ALA A 945 41.22 17.25 -14.51
N VAL A 946 40.39 16.26 -14.15
CA VAL A 946 38.93 16.35 -14.09
C VAL A 946 38.45 15.78 -12.76
N ASP A 947 37.81 16.62 -11.96
CA ASP A 947 37.11 16.25 -10.73
C ASP A 947 35.59 16.38 -10.96
N PHE A 948 34.86 15.31 -10.70
CA PHE A 948 33.40 15.23 -10.89
C PHE A 948 32.77 14.25 -9.90
N ALA A 949 31.46 14.05 -9.97
CA ALA A 949 30.74 13.10 -9.14
C ALA A 949 29.84 12.17 -9.97
N TRP A 950 29.83 10.90 -9.60
CA TRP A 950 28.76 9.95 -9.95
C TRP A 950 27.63 10.01 -8.90
N PRO A 951 26.41 9.56 -9.23
CA PRO A 951 25.35 9.32 -8.26
C PRO A 951 25.77 8.35 -7.15
N ALA A 952 24.95 8.29 -6.10
CA ALA A 952 25.09 7.26 -5.07
C ALA A 952 25.05 5.85 -5.66
N ALA A 953 25.77 4.92 -5.02
CA ALA A 953 25.78 3.52 -5.43
C ALA A 953 24.38 2.92 -5.38
N THR A 954 24.00 2.22 -6.45
CA THR A 954 22.73 1.50 -6.56
C THR A 954 22.72 0.27 -5.65
N SER A 955 21.66 0.11 -4.84
CA SER A 955 21.47 -1.09 -4.02
C SER A 955 20.86 -2.22 -4.85
N GLY A 956 21.47 -3.41 -4.85
CA GLY A 956 20.93 -4.63 -5.49
C GLY A 956 21.95 -5.38 -6.35
N GLU A 957 21.49 -6.40 -7.09
CA GLU A 957 22.33 -7.14 -8.05
C GLU A 957 22.59 -6.33 -9.32
N VAL A 958 23.53 -5.38 -9.25
CA VAL A 958 23.95 -4.59 -10.43
C VAL A 958 24.99 -5.29 -11.29
N ALA A 959 24.53 -6.32 -12.01
CA ALA A 959 25.22 -6.84 -13.18
C ALA A 959 25.12 -5.82 -14.35
N GLY A 960 25.96 -4.78 -14.30
CA GLY A 960 26.21 -3.90 -15.45
C GLY A 960 25.65 -2.48 -15.39
N TYR A 961 25.73 -1.81 -14.23
CA TYR A 961 25.42 -0.38 -14.10
C TYR A 961 26.45 0.51 -14.84
N THR A 962 25.99 1.56 -15.52
CA THR A 962 26.84 2.63 -16.09
C THR A 962 26.48 3.95 -15.40
N ALA A 963 27.42 4.52 -14.65
CA ALA A 963 27.22 5.74 -13.87
C ALA A 963 27.21 6.99 -14.76
N PRO A 964 26.13 7.81 -14.76
CA PRO A 964 26.11 9.11 -15.42
C PRO A 964 26.83 10.19 -14.59
N LEU A 965 26.92 11.41 -15.13
CA LEU A 965 27.31 12.58 -14.36
C LEU A 965 26.20 12.95 -13.35
N ALA A 966 26.53 12.97 -12.05
CA ALA A 966 25.71 13.67 -11.06
C ALA A 966 26.04 15.17 -11.05
N ARG A 967 27.34 15.52 -11.00
CA ARG A 967 27.80 16.90 -10.83
C ARG A 967 29.25 17.13 -11.24
N TRP A 968 29.57 18.34 -11.71
CA TRP A 968 30.95 18.81 -11.92
C TRP A 968 31.56 19.38 -10.63
N VAL A 969 32.87 19.18 -10.43
CA VAL A 969 33.64 19.85 -9.35
C VAL A 969 34.57 20.89 -9.98
N GLU A 970 35.59 20.44 -10.72
CA GLU A 970 36.57 21.28 -11.40
C GLU A 970 37.21 20.50 -12.57
N THR A 971 37.34 21.10 -13.75
CA THR A 971 38.33 20.65 -14.74
C THR A 971 39.47 21.66 -14.85
N ARG A 972 40.71 21.19 -14.78
CA ARG A 972 41.92 22.01 -14.90
C ARG A 972 42.73 21.57 -16.12
N ILE A 973 42.94 22.49 -17.05
CA ILE A 973 43.74 22.27 -18.26
C ILE A 973 45.01 23.13 -18.18
N THR A 974 46.17 22.50 -18.19
CA THR A 974 47.49 23.16 -18.11
C THR A 974 48.32 22.91 -19.36
N GLY A 975 49.30 23.77 -19.64
CA GLY A 975 50.16 23.70 -20.83
C GLY A 975 49.50 24.15 -22.15
N LEU A 976 48.17 24.16 -22.23
CA LEU A 976 47.42 24.62 -23.40
C LEU A 976 47.52 26.15 -23.61
N THR A 977 47.58 26.92 -22.53
CA THR A 977 47.66 28.39 -22.50
C THR A 977 48.74 28.87 -21.53
N ALA A 978 49.06 30.17 -21.54
CA ALA A 978 50.10 30.77 -20.70
C ALA A 978 49.81 30.64 -19.18
N GLU A 979 48.53 30.68 -18.80
CA GLU A 979 48.04 30.32 -17.47
C GLU A 979 47.10 29.09 -17.57
N PRO A 980 46.92 28.31 -16.49
CA PRO A 980 45.92 27.25 -16.43
C PRO A 980 44.50 27.75 -16.75
N ILE A 981 43.76 26.94 -17.51
CA ILE A 981 42.31 27.06 -17.66
C ILE A 981 41.67 26.24 -16.54
N VAL A 982 40.61 26.78 -15.93
CA VAL A 982 39.80 26.11 -14.91
C VAL A 982 38.34 26.21 -15.34
N LEU A 983 37.59 25.11 -15.27
CA LEU A 983 36.20 24.99 -15.71
C LEU A 983 35.33 24.46 -14.57
N HIS A 984 34.16 25.05 -14.37
CA HIS A 984 33.11 24.57 -13.47
C HIS A 984 31.73 24.51 -14.15
N GLY A 985 31.54 25.22 -15.27
CA GLY A 985 30.23 25.33 -15.92
C GLY A 985 29.69 24.03 -16.56
N TYR A 986 28.37 23.85 -16.50
CA TYR A 986 27.65 22.83 -17.29
C TYR A 986 27.86 23.02 -18.80
N TRP A 987 27.84 24.26 -19.29
CA TRP A 987 27.95 24.55 -20.73
C TRP A 987 29.35 24.26 -21.29
N SER A 988 30.41 24.47 -20.51
CA SER A 988 31.81 24.29 -20.91
C SER A 988 32.33 22.85 -20.81
N GLN A 989 31.62 21.92 -20.16
CA GLN A 989 32.12 20.56 -19.86
C GLN A 989 31.07 19.47 -20.16
N THR A 990 31.44 18.43 -20.89
CA THR A 990 30.61 17.24 -21.14
C THR A 990 31.31 15.97 -20.70
N TYR A 991 30.57 15.07 -20.06
CA TYR A 991 30.94 13.70 -19.75
C TYR A 991 30.10 12.73 -20.58
N HIS A 992 30.74 11.68 -21.10
CA HIS A 992 30.08 10.52 -21.70
C HIS A 992 30.87 9.25 -21.30
N PRO A 993 30.28 8.35 -20.50
CA PRO A 993 30.84 7.04 -20.22
C PRO A 993 30.47 6.03 -21.31
N PHE A 994 31.38 5.11 -21.62
CA PHE A 994 31.00 3.88 -22.29
C PHE A 994 30.44 2.87 -21.28
N HIS A 995 29.95 1.72 -21.78
CA HIS A 995 29.33 0.67 -20.98
C HIS A 995 30.16 0.32 -19.73
N HIS A 996 29.52 0.39 -18.56
CA HIS A 996 30.10 0.15 -17.23
C HIS A 996 31.27 1.07 -16.83
N ASN A 997 31.39 2.24 -17.48
CA ASN A 997 32.46 3.22 -17.24
C ASN A 997 33.88 2.63 -17.45
N PHE A 998 34.01 1.54 -18.21
CA PHE A 998 35.31 0.92 -18.54
C PHE A 998 36.20 1.82 -19.41
N SER A 999 35.57 2.75 -20.13
CA SER A 999 36.17 3.84 -20.88
C SER A 999 35.23 5.04 -20.71
N GLU A 1000 35.79 6.25 -20.78
CA GLU A 1000 35.05 7.50 -20.59
C GLU A 1000 35.66 8.56 -21.52
N GLU A 1001 34.81 9.40 -22.11
CA GLU A 1001 35.25 10.55 -22.88
C GLU A 1001 34.68 11.86 -22.35
N PHE A 1002 35.46 12.91 -22.50
CA PHE A 1002 35.19 14.25 -21.99
C PHE A 1002 35.36 15.28 -23.12
N VAL A 1003 34.44 16.24 -23.19
CA VAL A 1003 34.50 17.34 -24.17
C VAL A 1003 34.42 18.68 -23.45
N PHE A 1004 35.48 19.46 -23.56
CA PHE A 1004 35.61 20.77 -22.96
C PHE A 1004 35.58 21.88 -24.02
N GLU A 1005 34.77 22.92 -23.80
CA GLU A 1005 34.78 24.17 -24.57
C GLU A 1005 35.17 25.33 -23.64
N PRO A 1006 36.48 25.57 -23.40
CA PRO A 1006 36.91 26.59 -22.45
C PRO A 1006 36.34 27.98 -22.71
N ALA A 1007 36.09 28.31 -23.98
CA ALA A 1007 35.48 29.58 -24.36
C ALA A 1007 34.07 29.80 -23.78
N ARG A 1008 33.36 28.76 -23.32
CA ARG A 1008 32.05 28.89 -22.66
C ARG A 1008 32.12 29.02 -21.14
N GLU A 1009 33.30 28.95 -20.54
CA GLU A 1009 33.42 29.06 -19.09
C GLU A 1009 33.03 30.46 -18.59
N PRO A 1010 32.09 30.57 -17.63
CA PRO A 1010 31.76 31.83 -16.99
C PRO A 1010 32.98 32.49 -16.36
N GLY A 1011 33.28 33.72 -16.78
CA GLY A 1011 34.41 34.48 -16.23
C GLY A 1011 35.79 34.16 -16.80
N LEU A 1012 35.93 33.31 -17.84
CA LEU A 1012 37.23 33.05 -18.46
C LEU A 1012 37.94 34.36 -18.87
N PRO A 1013 39.18 34.62 -18.42
CA PRO A 1013 39.92 35.83 -18.76
C PRO A 1013 40.03 36.06 -20.26
N ALA A 1014 39.79 37.30 -20.71
CA ALA A 1014 39.83 37.68 -22.12
C ALA A 1014 41.19 37.39 -22.79
N ALA A 1015 42.29 37.40 -22.03
CA ALA A 1015 43.62 37.03 -22.51
C ALA A 1015 43.69 35.54 -22.91
N LEU A 1016 43.17 34.62 -22.08
CA LEU A 1016 43.16 33.18 -22.40
C LEU A 1016 42.21 32.88 -23.56
N ARG A 1017 41.06 33.57 -23.62
CA ARG A 1017 40.14 33.51 -24.77
C ARG A 1017 40.83 33.91 -26.07
N ALA A 1018 41.63 34.98 -26.07
CA ALA A 1018 42.39 35.41 -27.23
C ALA A 1018 43.51 34.41 -27.60
N GLU A 1019 44.16 33.79 -26.62
CA GLU A 1019 45.19 32.78 -26.85
C GLU A 1019 44.62 31.49 -27.47
N LEU A 1020 43.47 31.01 -26.98
CA LEU A 1020 42.74 29.86 -27.57
C LEU A 1020 42.36 30.11 -29.03
N LEU A 1021 41.83 31.31 -29.34
CA LEU A 1021 41.54 31.71 -30.71
C LEU A 1021 42.81 31.77 -31.58
N GLN A 1022 43.93 32.26 -31.04
CA GLN A 1022 45.22 32.30 -31.75
C GLN A 1022 45.78 30.89 -32.02
N LYS A 1023 45.51 29.92 -31.14
CA LYS A 1023 45.94 28.52 -31.24
C LYS A 1023 45.00 27.63 -32.05
N ASP A 1024 43.92 28.19 -32.60
CA ASP A 1024 42.81 27.50 -33.24
C ASP A 1024 42.31 26.32 -32.40
N VAL A 1025 41.80 26.64 -31.19
CA VAL A 1025 41.22 25.68 -30.26
C VAL A 1025 39.81 26.13 -29.88
N ALA A 1026 38.82 25.40 -30.37
CA ALA A 1026 37.43 25.49 -29.93
C ALA A 1026 37.18 24.49 -28.79
N LEU A 1027 37.44 23.20 -29.04
CA LEU A 1027 37.21 22.11 -28.08
C LEU A 1027 38.51 21.39 -27.71
N VAL A 1028 38.53 20.85 -26.50
CA VAL A 1028 39.49 19.84 -26.04
C VAL A 1028 38.72 18.55 -25.77
N TYR A 1029 39.05 17.50 -26.51
CA TYR A 1029 38.58 16.14 -26.27
C TYR A 1029 39.62 15.40 -25.43
N PHE A 1030 39.17 14.65 -24.42
CA PHE A 1030 40.00 13.90 -23.49
C PHE A 1030 39.38 12.52 -23.23
N GLN A 1031 40.17 11.46 -23.39
CA GLN A 1031 39.76 10.08 -23.16
C GLN A 1031 40.83 9.37 -22.32
N PRO A 1032 40.62 9.21 -20.99
CA PRO A 1032 41.50 8.44 -20.12
C PRO A 1032 41.18 6.93 -20.20
N ASP A 1033 41.72 6.23 -21.21
CA ASP A 1033 41.53 4.79 -21.39
C ASP A 1033 42.57 3.94 -20.63
N TYR A 1034 42.22 2.67 -20.37
CA TYR A 1034 43.13 1.65 -19.82
C TYR A 1034 44.39 1.43 -20.67
N ASP A 1035 44.29 1.58 -21.99
CA ASP A 1035 45.42 1.40 -22.93
C ASP A 1035 46.25 2.69 -23.14
N GLY A 1036 45.80 3.83 -22.58
CA GLY A 1036 46.51 5.10 -22.64
C GLY A 1036 45.59 6.33 -22.59
N VAL A 1037 46.19 7.51 -22.41
CA VAL A 1037 45.46 8.79 -22.47
C VAL A 1037 45.44 9.29 -23.91
N ASP A 1038 44.26 9.64 -24.41
CA ASP A 1038 44.13 10.49 -25.60
C ASP A 1038 43.69 11.92 -25.27
N ILE A 1039 44.33 12.88 -25.94
CA ILE A 1039 43.89 14.28 -25.96
C ILE A 1039 43.91 14.76 -27.42
N ARG A 1040 42.83 15.42 -27.83
CA ARG A 1040 42.72 16.08 -29.13
C ARG A 1040 42.27 17.52 -28.96
N LEU A 1041 42.86 18.41 -29.76
CA LEU A 1041 42.40 19.77 -29.92
C LEU A 1041 41.60 19.86 -31.22
N ILE A 1042 40.41 20.45 -31.15
CA ILE A 1042 39.50 20.65 -32.28
C ILE A 1042 39.44 22.14 -32.57
N GLY A 1043 39.82 22.54 -33.79
CA GLY A 1043 39.82 23.94 -34.21
C GLY A 1043 38.43 24.47 -34.57
N LEU A 1044 38.34 25.78 -34.82
CA LEU A 1044 37.10 26.50 -35.21
C LEU A 1044 36.50 26.01 -36.54
N SER A 1045 37.28 25.25 -37.32
CA SER A 1045 36.86 24.60 -38.57
C SER A 1045 36.46 23.12 -38.41
N GLY A 1046 36.48 22.58 -37.19
CA GLY A 1046 36.30 21.15 -36.90
C GLY A 1046 37.57 20.32 -37.14
N ALA A 1047 38.71 20.93 -37.49
CA ALA A 1047 39.97 20.22 -37.71
C ALA A 1047 40.52 19.62 -36.40
N VAL A 1048 40.69 18.30 -36.38
CA VAL A 1048 41.16 17.52 -35.22
C VAL A 1048 42.68 17.34 -35.29
N ARG A 1049 43.39 17.59 -34.18
CA ARG A 1049 44.84 17.41 -34.06
C ARG A 1049 45.27 16.98 -32.67
N THR A 1050 46.47 16.41 -32.56
CA THR A 1050 47.18 16.32 -31.26
C THR A 1050 47.51 17.72 -30.74
N PRO A 1051 47.67 17.89 -29.41
CA PRO A 1051 48.18 19.11 -28.79
C PRO A 1051 49.41 19.71 -29.48
#